data_AF-A0A094P4D8-F1
#
_entry.id   AF-A0A094P4D8-F1
#
_cell.length_a   1.000
_cell.length_b   1.000
_cell.length_c   1.000
_cell.angle_alpha   90.00
_cell.angle_beta   90.00
_cell.angle_gamma   90.00
#
_symmetry.space_group_name_H-M   'P 1'
#
loop_
_entity.id
_entity.type
_entity.pdbx_description
1 polymer ?
#
loop_
_entity_poly.entity_id
_entity_poly.type
_entity_poly.pdbx_seq_one_letter_code
_entity_poly.pdbx_strand_id
1 'polypeptide(L)'
;MTRSQCAVFLVATLVLAGCASEQEPQGEAPESSSASHTLSPEGCESGAKSTTMEQSEPVSVELGNLSFATVSPLVSRFEDALRVVVEVTNSGQESEVVELRGVDLGWASPPPEPDRRWYSQLFDLNATTQTIAAGQTGTFAWHLDMDGDLEQRGEFPLFSPTFASAGETVALTIEIVSGEVYGDPRALGLSLDGVVEGVVVDEQGDPQSNVEVDALLFSFKERLGSTKTNESGEFALCVPSAESYQERLGNRPSGYDLSTFLRVRTPNGGYGFSAVSPPRGSSEKTTITVSTPNEVDMSLVGETRFTTNHGFFWVFPLAEGFVTTEAQHPPELRKPGSVVAFTSVGQASWSVETGDECWGFDVSSTGLVAAGCHDGTVTVWNSEGQQLWQRKTQKSEAMYARLVMFSNDGTKLVAGPLDDDVELLDATSGRTLWGYSARPDDVEPRPEILRNAVFTDDDSRIIVGYAGGFLTSLDSRTGAPEWAGGFIGEFPLVMDVDDEGNVYAVGKGREAISLSPTGEVRWRRTVYEHVSTAGINALVDGKFISHTVSGSVYALDANTGEYLWWRKIGQGDVVEGYVETGGHNALDIDPVSGLIAHTETLDARDGGGSMVTLMTPDGAVVASEYFPDLRESDGEEVGHAQRGGMAVSFNGRGHLAAVFGDGMVRVFRIS
;
A
#
# COMPACT_ATOMS: atom_id res chain seq x y z
N MET A 1 -46.32 13.90 25.19
CA MET A 1 -47.50 14.71 25.57
C MET A 1 -47.02 15.97 26.28
N THR A 2 -47.29 17.11 25.64
CA THR A 2 -47.52 18.48 26.18
C THR A 2 -46.90 18.94 27.51
N ARG A 3 -46.11 20.02 27.38
CA ARG A 3 -45.65 21.02 28.36
C ARG A 3 -46.73 21.61 29.27
N SER A 4 -46.31 22.07 30.45
CA SER A 4 -46.63 23.37 31.12
C SER A 4 -46.33 23.22 32.63
N GLN A 5 -45.82 24.19 33.41
CA GLN A 5 -46.14 25.61 33.53
C GLN A 5 -45.09 26.26 34.47
N CYS A 6 -44.50 27.40 34.10
CA CYS A 6 -44.78 28.76 34.62
C CYS A 6 -43.97 29.22 35.85
N ALA A 7 -43.29 30.34 35.60
CA ALA A 7 -42.55 31.19 36.54
C ALA A 7 -43.49 32.14 37.31
N VAL A 8 -42.99 32.67 38.43
CA VAL A 8 -43.44 33.96 39.00
C VAL A 8 -42.23 34.74 39.55
N PHE A 9 -42.18 36.01 39.15
CA PHE A 9 -41.25 37.10 39.48
C PHE A 9 -41.51 37.74 40.86
N LEU A 10 -40.48 38.38 41.46
CA LEU A 10 -40.44 39.83 41.81
C LEU A 10 -39.07 40.17 42.46
N VAL A 11 -38.17 40.93 41.81
CA VAL A 11 -37.96 42.40 41.87
C VAL A 11 -37.45 42.94 43.21
N ALA A 12 -36.20 43.46 43.24
CA ALA A 12 -35.88 44.84 43.62
C ALA A 12 -34.38 45.17 43.38
N THR A 13 -34.14 46.31 42.76
CA THR A 13 -32.85 46.89 42.32
C THR A 13 -32.45 48.04 43.25
N LEU A 14 -31.15 48.30 43.44
CA LEU A 14 -30.44 49.62 43.52
C LEU A 14 -29.06 49.39 44.20
N VAL A 15 -27.88 49.59 43.58
CA VAL A 15 -27.20 50.79 43.00
C VAL A 15 -26.37 51.60 44.02
N LEU A 16 -25.04 51.53 43.80
CA LEU A 16 -23.93 52.51 43.96
C LEU A 16 -23.28 52.83 45.34
N ALA A 17 -22.00 52.41 45.40
CA ALA A 17 -20.76 53.21 45.57
C ALA A 17 -20.37 53.85 46.93
N GLY A 18 -19.12 53.57 47.35
CA GLY A 18 -18.23 54.60 47.90
C GLY A 18 -17.30 54.25 49.08
N CYS A 19 -15.99 54.21 48.78
CA CYS A 19 -14.84 54.72 49.55
C CYS A 19 -14.04 53.83 50.54
N ALA A 20 -12.72 53.89 50.32
CA ALA A 20 -11.52 53.28 50.89
C ALA A 20 -11.27 53.35 52.41
N SER A 21 -10.47 52.41 52.96
CA SER A 21 -9.16 52.71 53.59
C SER A 21 -8.30 51.45 53.88
N GLU A 22 -6.98 51.64 53.74
CA GLU A 22 -5.75 51.02 54.32
C GLU A 22 -5.91 49.89 55.37
N GLN A 23 -5.06 48.86 55.55
CA GLN A 23 -3.62 48.63 55.31
C GLN A 23 -3.32 47.11 55.54
N GLU A 24 -2.27 46.57 54.90
CA GLU A 24 -1.74 45.20 55.12
C GLU A 24 -1.17 44.97 56.54
N PRO A 25 -1.01 43.70 56.97
CA PRO A 25 0.35 43.15 56.91
C PRO A 25 0.44 41.71 56.36
N GLN A 26 1.44 41.57 55.50
CA GLN A 26 2.22 40.40 55.07
C GLN A 26 1.97 39.06 55.81
N GLY A 27 1.73 38.02 55.01
CA GLY A 27 1.82 36.62 55.40
C GLY A 27 2.01 35.73 54.16
N GLU A 28 3.24 35.20 54.03
CA GLU A 28 3.67 34.04 53.25
C GLU A 28 3.53 34.08 51.71
N ALA A 29 4.70 34.06 51.05
CA ALA A 29 4.84 33.72 49.65
C ALA A 29 4.24 32.32 49.40
N PRO A 30 3.49 32.10 48.30
CA PRO A 30 3.14 30.74 47.92
C PRO A 30 4.44 30.03 47.57
N GLU A 31 4.77 29.01 48.34
CA GLU A 31 5.76 28.01 47.96
C GLU A 31 5.40 27.56 46.54
N SER A 32 6.29 27.84 45.60
CA SER A 32 6.29 27.20 44.29
C SER A 32 6.53 25.72 44.54
N SER A 33 5.46 24.94 44.69
CA SER A 33 5.56 23.51 44.50
C SER A 33 5.89 23.29 43.04
N SER A 34 7.17 23.17 42.74
CA SER A 34 7.62 22.47 41.54
C SER A 34 7.18 21.02 41.74
N ALA A 35 5.91 20.74 41.38
CA ALA A 35 5.47 19.38 41.18
C ALA A 35 6.37 18.81 40.09
N SER A 36 7.25 17.90 40.48
CA SER A 36 7.89 16.97 39.55
C SER A 36 6.75 16.20 38.90
N HIS A 37 6.29 16.66 37.74
CA HIS A 37 5.35 15.94 36.90
C HIS A 37 6.10 14.78 36.25
N THR A 38 6.49 13.79 37.05
CA THR A 38 7.02 12.54 36.51
C THR A 38 5.84 11.80 35.93
N LEU A 39 5.66 11.87 34.60
CA LEU A 39 4.68 11.07 33.90
C LEU A 39 4.91 9.59 34.23
N SER A 40 3.84 8.87 34.55
CA SER A 40 3.90 7.44 34.79
C SER A 40 3.44 6.73 33.52
N PRO A 41 4.24 5.84 32.93
CA PRO A 41 3.83 5.13 31.73
C PRO A 41 2.64 4.22 32.03
N GLU A 42 1.65 4.24 31.14
CA GLU A 42 0.44 3.42 31.24
C GLU A 42 0.50 2.20 30.30
N GLY A 43 -0.29 1.17 30.61
CA GLY A 43 -0.46 -0.02 29.77
C GLY A 43 0.56 -1.14 30.02
N CYS A 44 1.57 -0.95 30.88
CA CYS A 44 2.62 -1.96 31.11
C CYS A 44 2.08 -3.31 31.60
N GLU A 45 0.93 -3.31 32.29
CA GLU A 45 0.27 -4.52 32.76
C GLU A 45 -0.36 -5.36 31.64
N SER A 46 -0.65 -4.78 30.47
CA SER A 46 -1.24 -5.48 29.32
C SER A 46 -0.25 -6.41 28.61
N GLY A 47 1.05 -6.31 28.93
CA GLY A 47 2.12 -7.14 28.41
C GLY A 47 2.37 -8.45 29.16
N ALA A 48 3.06 -9.38 28.50
CA ALA A 48 3.60 -10.56 29.16
C ALA A 48 4.67 -10.14 30.18
N LYS A 49 4.88 -10.95 31.22
CA LYS A 49 5.93 -10.68 32.23
C LYS A 49 7.35 -10.76 31.64
N SER A 50 7.50 -11.53 30.58
CA SER A 50 8.73 -11.73 29.82
C SER A 50 8.33 -12.12 28.41
N THR A 51 9.13 -11.75 27.43
CA THR A 51 8.93 -12.17 26.04
C THR A 51 9.11 -13.69 25.89
N THR A 52 8.19 -14.31 25.15
CA THR A 52 8.31 -15.71 24.71
C THR A 52 9.29 -15.79 23.56
N MET A 53 10.36 -16.57 23.73
CA MET A 53 11.38 -16.74 22.70
C MET A 53 11.07 -17.92 21.79
N GLU A 54 11.10 -17.69 20.47
CA GLU A 54 11.08 -18.77 19.49
C GLU A 54 12.48 -19.37 19.32
N GLN A 55 12.52 -20.61 18.85
CA GLN A 55 13.77 -21.35 18.63
C GLN A 55 13.80 -21.88 17.21
N SER A 56 14.88 -21.54 16.50
CA SER A 56 15.23 -22.13 15.21
C SER A 56 16.69 -22.55 15.27
N GLU A 57 17.07 -23.58 14.51
CA GLU A 57 18.46 -24.02 14.40
C GLU A 57 19.02 -23.58 13.04
N PRO A 58 20.28 -23.11 12.96
CA PRO A 58 20.93 -22.87 11.68
C PRO A 58 20.99 -24.17 10.86
N VAL A 59 20.58 -24.08 9.60
CA VAL A 59 20.65 -25.18 8.64
C VAL A 59 21.40 -24.73 7.40
N SER A 60 22.20 -25.63 6.82
CA SER A 60 22.93 -25.34 5.59
C SER A 60 23.16 -26.58 4.75
N VAL A 61 23.33 -26.36 3.45
CA VAL A 61 23.73 -27.38 2.46
C VAL A 61 24.80 -26.80 1.55
N GLU A 62 25.71 -27.65 1.07
CA GLU A 62 26.84 -27.26 0.23
C GLU A 62 26.68 -27.77 -1.20
N LEU A 63 27.11 -26.96 -2.17
CA LEU A 63 27.24 -27.35 -3.58
C LEU A 63 28.57 -26.78 -4.11
N GLY A 64 29.60 -27.62 -4.21
CA GLY A 64 30.92 -27.15 -4.59
C GLY A 64 31.51 -26.18 -3.57
N ASN A 65 31.74 -24.91 -3.98
CA ASN A 65 32.22 -23.85 -3.08
C ASN A 65 31.10 -22.97 -2.51
N LEU A 66 29.84 -23.26 -2.87
CA LEU A 66 28.67 -22.52 -2.44
C LEU A 66 28.06 -23.16 -1.19
N SER A 67 27.85 -22.33 -0.18
CA SER A 67 27.10 -22.67 1.03
C SER A 67 25.75 -21.97 1.00
N PHE A 68 24.67 -22.72 1.15
CA PHE A 68 23.29 -22.21 1.22
C PHE A 68 22.82 -22.34 2.67
N ALA A 69 22.52 -21.21 3.32
CA ALA A 69 22.25 -21.18 4.76
C ALA A 69 20.99 -20.40 5.12
N THR A 70 20.29 -20.88 6.16
CA THR A 70 19.13 -20.24 6.79
C THR A 70 18.91 -20.83 8.19
N VAL A 71 17.71 -20.70 8.75
CA VAL A 71 17.30 -21.36 9.99
C VAL A 71 16.04 -22.20 9.81
N SER A 72 15.88 -23.26 10.62
CA SER A 72 14.70 -24.14 10.61
C SER A 72 14.38 -24.63 12.03
N PRO A 73 13.09 -24.69 12.43
CA PRO A 73 11.93 -24.25 11.68
C PRO A 73 11.85 -22.72 11.58
N LEU A 74 11.20 -22.19 10.55
CA LEU A 74 10.77 -20.79 10.53
C LEU A 74 9.44 -20.67 11.27
N VAL A 75 9.45 -19.97 12.41
CA VAL A 75 8.27 -19.84 13.27
C VAL A 75 7.58 -18.50 13.01
N SER A 76 6.33 -18.54 12.56
CA SER A 76 5.48 -17.37 12.36
C SER A 76 4.27 -17.41 13.27
N ARG A 77 4.31 -16.62 14.34
CA ARG A 77 3.18 -16.44 15.28
C ARG A 77 2.83 -14.99 15.54
N PHE A 78 3.59 -14.09 14.93
CA PHE A 78 3.64 -12.69 15.27
C PHE A 78 3.71 -11.81 14.01
N GLU A 79 3.93 -12.46 12.87
CA GLU A 79 3.88 -11.88 11.53
C GLU A 79 2.81 -12.68 10.77
N ASP A 80 1.95 -11.98 10.02
CA ASP A 80 0.92 -12.63 9.18
C ASP A 80 1.53 -13.31 7.95
N ALA A 81 2.69 -12.82 7.54
CA ALA A 81 3.38 -13.31 6.38
C ALA A 81 4.87 -13.34 6.66
N LEU A 82 5.49 -14.43 6.24
CA LEU A 82 6.84 -14.78 6.58
C LEU A 82 7.79 -14.38 5.45
N ARG A 83 8.89 -13.71 5.81
CA ARG A 83 10.04 -13.56 4.91
C ARG A 83 10.91 -14.82 5.03
N VAL A 84 10.96 -15.61 3.97
CA VAL A 84 11.92 -16.73 3.87
C VAL A 84 13.18 -16.20 3.20
N VAL A 85 14.35 -16.44 3.80
CA VAL A 85 15.62 -15.95 3.28
C VAL A 85 16.64 -17.09 3.28
N VAL A 86 17.29 -17.30 2.14
CA VAL A 86 18.44 -18.20 2.00
C VAL A 86 19.63 -17.38 1.55
N GLU A 87 20.67 -17.34 2.39
CA GLU A 87 21.96 -16.75 2.06
C GLU A 87 22.80 -17.75 1.29
N VAL A 88 23.45 -17.30 0.21
CA VAL A 88 24.30 -18.13 -0.65
C VAL A 88 25.69 -17.54 -0.69
N THR A 89 26.63 -18.18 0.02
CA THR A 89 28.01 -17.69 0.14
C THR A 89 28.94 -18.46 -0.77
N ASN A 90 29.69 -17.75 -1.62
CA ASN A 90 30.72 -18.34 -2.48
C ASN A 90 32.09 -18.27 -1.81
N SER A 91 32.58 -19.40 -1.32
CA SER A 91 33.92 -19.52 -0.72
C SER A 91 35.05 -19.78 -1.73
N GLY A 92 34.69 -19.88 -3.03
CA GLY A 92 35.59 -20.16 -4.13
C GLY A 92 36.47 -18.98 -4.54
N GLN A 93 37.18 -19.15 -5.66
CA GLN A 93 38.08 -18.13 -6.21
C GLN A 93 37.55 -17.47 -7.49
N GLU A 94 36.46 -18.00 -8.05
CA GLU A 94 35.79 -17.49 -9.24
C GLU A 94 34.31 -17.22 -8.93
N SER A 95 33.68 -16.37 -9.73
CA SER A 95 32.23 -16.16 -9.63
C SER A 95 31.48 -17.42 -10.04
N GLU A 96 30.41 -17.73 -9.33
CA GLU A 96 29.52 -18.85 -9.65
C GLU A 96 28.13 -18.35 -9.99
N VAL A 97 27.49 -18.97 -10.97
CA VAL A 97 26.10 -18.68 -11.35
C VAL A 97 25.20 -19.65 -10.61
N VAL A 98 24.29 -19.12 -9.81
CA VAL A 98 23.33 -19.86 -9.00
C VAL A 98 21.95 -19.64 -9.56
N GLU A 99 21.24 -20.73 -9.84
CA GLU A 99 19.89 -20.70 -10.39
C GLU A 99 18.91 -21.39 -9.44
N LEU A 100 17.82 -20.71 -9.09
CA LEU A 100 16.66 -21.28 -8.42
C LEU A 100 15.85 -22.10 -9.44
N ARG A 101 15.81 -23.43 -9.25
CA ARG A 101 15.08 -24.37 -10.11
C ARG A 101 13.61 -24.51 -9.75
N GLY A 102 13.23 -24.04 -8.57
CA GLY A 102 11.87 -24.09 -8.05
C GLY A 102 11.85 -24.33 -6.55
N VAL A 103 10.64 -24.33 -5.99
CA VAL A 103 10.39 -24.57 -4.57
C VAL A 103 9.41 -25.72 -4.46
N ASP A 104 9.82 -26.79 -3.79
CA ASP A 104 8.91 -27.87 -3.41
C ASP A 104 8.19 -27.51 -2.11
N LEU A 105 6.87 -27.62 -2.12
CA LEU A 105 5.97 -27.20 -1.04
C LEU A 105 5.25 -28.42 -0.50
N GLY A 106 5.86 -29.04 0.50
CA GLY A 106 5.47 -30.33 1.05
C GLY A 106 4.99 -30.26 2.49
N TRP A 107 5.01 -31.42 3.13
CA TRP A 107 4.61 -31.61 4.52
C TRP A 107 5.64 -32.46 5.25
N ALA A 108 6.00 -32.10 6.48
CA ALA A 108 6.91 -32.90 7.31
C ALA A 108 6.30 -34.26 7.66
N SER A 109 4.96 -34.29 7.76
CA SER A 109 4.15 -35.49 7.80
C SER A 109 2.82 -35.23 7.08
N PRO A 110 2.31 -36.15 6.24
CA PRO A 110 1.08 -35.91 5.48
C PRO A 110 -0.11 -35.57 6.39
N PRO A 111 -0.81 -34.45 6.19
CA PRO A 111 -2.02 -34.12 6.92
C PRO A 111 -3.22 -34.93 6.37
N PRO A 112 -4.41 -34.83 6.99
CA PRO A 112 -5.62 -35.49 6.48
C PRO A 112 -5.96 -35.17 5.02
N GLU A 113 -5.62 -33.96 4.55
CA GLU A 113 -5.80 -33.50 3.18
C GLU A 113 -4.44 -33.06 2.58
N PRO A 114 -3.61 -33.99 2.11
CA PRO A 114 -2.23 -33.70 1.71
C PRO A 114 -2.12 -32.84 0.44
N ASP A 115 -3.15 -32.86 -0.41
CA ASP A 115 -3.19 -32.07 -1.65
C ASP A 115 -3.66 -30.62 -1.41
N ARG A 116 -4.07 -30.27 -0.18
CA ARG A 116 -4.49 -28.91 0.16
C ARG A 116 -3.28 -27.98 0.20
N ARG A 117 -3.42 -26.80 -0.41
CA ARG A 117 -2.46 -25.70 -0.31
C ARG A 117 -2.46 -25.13 1.12
N TRP A 118 -1.29 -24.99 1.72
CA TRP A 118 -1.11 -24.46 3.09
C TRP A 118 -0.66 -23.00 3.13
N TYR A 119 -0.81 -22.30 2.02
CA TYR A 119 -0.42 -20.91 1.84
C TYR A 119 -1.41 -20.26 0.88
N SER A 120 -1.66 -18.97 1.03
CA SER A 120 -2.54 -18.21 0.12
C SER A 120 -1.73 -17.60 -1.03
N GLN A 121 -0.53 -17.08 -0.73
CA GLN A 121 0.34 -16.38 -1.68
C GLN A 121 1.82 -16.69 -1.39
N LEU A 122 2.63 -16.74 -2.46
CA LEU A 122 4.06 -16.94 -2.42
C LEU A 122 4.68 -16.08 -3.52
N PHE A 123 5.62 -15.21 -3.17
CA PHE A 123 6.26 -14.29 -4.09
C PHE A 123 7.79 -14.42 -4.01
N ASP A 124 8.44 -14.58 -5.16
CA ASP A 124 9.88 -14.48 -5.29
C ASP A 124 10.31 -13.00 -5.25
N LEU A 125 11.31 -12.65 -4.45
CA LEU A 125 11.76 -11.25 -4.27
C LEU A 125 13.11 -10.95 -4.95
N ASN A 126 13.68 -11.94 -5.63
CA ASN A 126 14.96 -11.85 -6.32
C ASN A 126 14.88 -12.49 -7.71
N ALA A 127 15.89 -12.24 -8.53
CA ALA A 127 16.09 -12.96 -9.78
C ALA A 127 16.22 -14.47 -9.53
N THR A 128 15.65 -15.29 -10.42
CA THR A 128 15.83 -16.74 -10.40
C THR A 128 17.28 -17.14 -10.63
N THR A 129 18.05 -16.33 -11.37
CA THR A 129 19.49 -16.54 -11.58
C THR A 129 20.29 -15.38 -11.01
N GLN A 130 21.33 -15.70 -10.23
CA GLN A 130 22.24 -14.72 -9.65
C GLN A 130 23.69 -15.15 -9.87
N THR A 131 24.58 -14.19 -10.14
CA THR A 131 26.03 -14.43 -10.17
C THR A 131 26.63 -14.00 -8.84
N ILE A 132 27.16 -14.95 -8.08
CA ILE A 132 27.77 -14.69 -6.78
C ILE A 132 29.29 -14.65 -6.95
N ALA A 133 29.86 -13.46 -6.79
CA ALA A 133 31.30 -13.26 -6.91
C ALA A 133 32.09 -14.02 -5.81
N ALA A 134 33.35 -14.32 -6.09
CA ALA A 134 34.24 -15.00 -5.15
C ALA A 134 34.33 -14.25 -3.81
N GLY A 135 34.10 -14.97 -2.71
CA GLY A 135 34.09 -14.42 -1.35
C GLY A 135 32.90 -13.52 -1.02
N GLN A 136 31.86 -13.48 -1.86
CA GLN A 136 30.64 -12.71 -1.62
C GLN A 136 29.47 -13.62 -1.24
N THR A 137 28.43 -13.00 -0.67
CA THR A 137 27.16 -13.64 -0.32
C THR A 137 26.05 -12.99 -1.14
N GLY A 138 25.25 -13.80 -1.82
CA GLY A 138 23.97 -13.39 -2.39
C GLY A 138 22.80 -13.87 -1.55
N THR A 139 21.60 -13.48 -1.94
CA THR A 139 20.39 -13.81 -1.20
C THR A 139 19.28 -14.19 -2.16
N PHE A 140 18.58 -15.28 -1.85
CA PHE A 140 17.26 -15.57 -2.41
C PHE A 140 16.23 -15.41 -1.30
N ALA A 141 15.20 -14.61 -1.56
CA ALA A 141 14.17 -14.31 -0.60
C ALA A 141 12.78 -14.49 -1.20
N TRP A 142 11.85 -14.85 -0.33
CA TRP A 142 10.44 -15.03 -0.63
C TRP A 142 9.59 -14.32 0.39
N HIS A 143 8.41 -13.89 -0.05
CA HIS A 143 7.30 -13.53 0.82
C HIS A 143 6.26 -14.65 0.79
N LEU A 144 5.82 -15.11 1.96
CA LEU A 144 4.94 -16.27 2.08
C LEU A 144 3.80 -15.99 3.06
N ASP A 145 2.58 -15.97 2.52
CA ASP A 145 1.35 -15.89 3.29
C ASP A 145 0.87 -17.29 3.60
N MET A 146 1.01 -17.72 4.85
CA MET A 146 0.61 -19.06 5.26
C MET A 146 -0.91 -19.13 5.49
N ASP A 147 -1.45 -20.32 5.36
CA ASP A 147 -2.79 -20.61 5.87
C ASP A 147 -2.77 -20.49 7.41
N GLY A 148 -3.87 -19.99 7.97
CA GLY A 148 -4.02 -19.81 9.41
C GLY A 148 -4.09 -21.16 10.14
N ASP A 149 -3.78 -21.15 11.44
CA ASP A 149 -3.98 -22.28 12.38
C ASP A 149 -3.26 -23.62 12.05
N LEU A 150 -2.23 -23.63 11.20
CA LEU A 150 -1.50 -24.86 10.81
C LEU A 150 -0.98 -25.65 12.04
N GLU A 151 -0.32 -24.96 12.97
CA GLU A 151 0.23 -25.56 14.19
C GLU A 151 -0.88 -26.14 15.09
N GLN A 152 -2.02 -25.45 15.21
CA GLN A 152 -3.15 -25.94 16.00
C GLN A 152 -3.75 -27.23 15.42
N ARG A 153 -3.68 -27.40 14.10
CA ARG A 153 -4.05 -28.63 13.40
C ARG A 153 -2.97 -29.73 13.46
N GLY A 154 -1.79 -29.42 14.01
CA GLY A 154 -0.64 -30.33 14.02
C GLY A 154 -0.04 -30.54 12.63
N GLU A 155 -0.18 -29.55 11.75
CA GLU A 155 0.29 -29.58 10.38
C GLU A 155 1.55 -28.72 10.25
N PHE A 156 2.64 -29.34 9.76
CA PHE A 156 3.96 -28.71 9.69
C PHE A 156 4.46 -28.74 8.24
N PRO A 157 4.26 -27.65 7.49
CA PRO A 157 4.70 -27.58 6.10
C PRO A 157 6.21 -27.62 5.93
N LEU A 158 6.65 -28.03 4.75
CA LEU A 158 8.04 -27.93 4.31
C LEU A 158 8.15 -27.00 3.12
N PHE A 159 9.09 -26.07 3.20
CA PHE A 159 9.51 -25.19 2.11
C PHE A 159 10.91 -25.61 1.66
N SER A 160 11.04 -26.15 0.45
CA SER A 160 12.30 -26.75 -0.05
C SER A 160 12.73 -26.14 -1.39
N PRO A 161 13.41 -24.98 -1.40
CA PRO A 161 14.02 -24.43 -2.61
C PRO A 161 15.12 -25.36 -3.12
N THR A 162 15.14 -25.55 -4.43
CA THR A 162 16.20 -26.28 -5.14
C THR A 162 17.02 -25.31 -5.96
N PHE A 163 18.33 -25.32 -5.74
CA PHE A 163 19.30 -24.49 -6.45
C PHE A 163 20.15 -25.35 -7.38
N ALA A 164 20.69 -24.72 -8.42
CA ALA A 164 21.64 -25.32 -9.33
C ALA A 164 22.87 -24.41 -9.54
N SER A 165 24.04 -25.03 -9.65
CA SER A 165 25.28 -24.39 -10.10
C SER A 165 26.09 -25.43 -10.89
N ALA A 166 26.70 -25.01 -12.00
CA ALA A 166 27.53 -25.87 -12.85
C ALA A 166 26.89 -27.21 -13.28
N GLY A 167 25.56 -27.28 -13.37
CA GLY A 167 24.80 -28.49 -13.78
C GLY A 167 24.52 -29.49 -12.65
N GLU A 168 24.95 -29.21 -11.43
CA GLU A 168 24.58 -29.95 -10.22
C GLU A 168 23.48 -29.19 -9.46
N THR A 169 22.72 -29.91 -8.63
CA THR A 169 21.61 -29.33 -7.85
C THR A 169 21.71 -29.66 -6.38
N VAL A 170 21.27 -28.75 -5.53
CA VAL A 170 21.12 -28.94 -4.09
C VAL A 170 19.77 -28.40 -3.63
N ALA A 171 19.13 -29.08 -2.67
CA ALA A 171 17.89 -28.60 -2.06
C ALA A 171 18.12 -28.33 -0.57
N LEU A 172 17.51 -27.26 -0.05
CA LEU A 172 17.55 -26.90 1.36
C LEU A 172 16.12 -26.97 1.91
N THR A 173 15.81 -27.97 2.73
CA THR A 173 14.47 -28.14 3.32
C THR A 173 14.34 -27.35 4.61
N ILE A 174 13.29 -26.53 4.68
CA ILE A 174 12.96 -25.67 5.82
C ILE A 174 11.59 -26.07 6.35
N GLU A 175 11.49 -26.42 7.63
CA GLU A 175 10.20 -26.65 8.27
C GLU A 175 9.56 -25.32 8.64
N ILE A 176 8.24 -25.20 8.47
CA ILE A 176 7.49 -24.01 8.85
C ILE A 176 6.57 -24.36 10.02
N VAL A 177 6.60 -23.52 11.05
CA VAL A 177 5.66 -23.57 12.16
C VAL A 177 4.85 -22.27 12.13
N SER A 178 3.57 -22.38 11.82
CA SER A 178 2.67 -21.23 11.76
C SER A 178 1.51 -21.41 12.74
N GLY A 179 1.33 -20.45 13.62
CA GLY A 179 0.20 -20.42 14.55
C GLY A 179 -0.28 -18.99 14.68
N GLU A 180 -1.49 -18.69 14.21
CA GLU A 180 -2.02 -17.35 14.30
C GLU A 180 -2.22 -16.96 15.76
N VAL A 181 -1.55 -15.88 16.16
CA VAL A 181 -1.74 -15.25 17.47
C VAL A 181 -2.04 -13.79 17.24
N TYR A 182 -3.26 -13.41 17.57
CA TYR A 182 -3.76 -12.04 17.48
C TYR A 182 -4.19 -11.55 18.87
N GLY A 183 -4.32 -10.24 19.01
CA GLY A 183 -4.80 -9.58 20.23
C GLY A 183 -3.70 -8.94 21.08
N ASP A 184 -3.97 -8.86 22.39
CA ASP A 184 -3.14 -8.05 23.30
C ASP A 184 -1.68 -8.55 23.38
N PRO A 185 -0.73 -7.70 23.84
CA PRO A 185 0.67 -8.08 23.90
C PRO A 185 0.96 -9.32 24.77
N ARG A 186 0.10 -9.65 25.75
CA ARG A 186 0.18 -10.92 26.49
C ARG A 186 -0.07 -12.12 25.60
N ALA A 187 -1.12 -12.08 24.77
CA ALA A 187 -1.41 -13.14 23.81
C ALA A 187 -0.23 -13.33 22.85
N LEU A 188 0.29 -12.22 22.31
CA LEU A 188 1.48 -12.21 21.43
C LEU A 188 2.75 -12.71 22.13
N GLY A 189 2.77 -12.78 23.46
CA GLY A 189 3.94 -13.18 24.24
C GLY A 189 5.05 -12.12 24.24
N LEU A 190 4.69 -10.83 24.19
CA LEU A 190 5.61 -9.70 24.23
C LEU A 190 5.55 -9.01 25.59
N SER A 191 6.72 -8.77 26.21
CA SER A 191 6.79 -7.85 27.34
C SER A 191 6.79 -6.40 26.88
N LEU A 192 6.10 -5.53 27.63
CA LEU A 192 6.10 -4.08 27.44
C LEU A 192 7.14 -3.45 28.37
N ASP A 193 8.41 -3.73 28.10
CA ASP A 193 9.57 -3.42 28.94
C ASP A 193 10.46 -2.27 28.42
N GLY A 194 10.02 -1.58 27.37
CA GLY A 194 10.51 -0.29 26.94
C GLY A 194 9.56 0.83 27.36
N VAL A 195 10.10 2.03 27.55
CA VAL A 195 9.30 3.23 27.85
C VAL A 195 9.50 4.26 26.75
N VAL A 196 8.41 4.89 26.35
CA VAL A 196 8.44 6.06 25.47
C VAL A 196 7.89 7.24 26.25
N GLU A 197 8.63 8.34 26.24
CA GLU A 197 8.20 9.63 26.75
C GLU A 197 8.13 10.60 25.58
N GLY A 198 7.01 11.31 25.41
CA GLY A 198 6.91 12.20 24.27
C GLY A 198 6.04 13.41 24.51
N VAL A 199 6.02 14.30 23.52
CA VAL A 199 5.15 15.45 23.46
C VAL A 199 4.44 15.47 22.11
N VAL A 200 3.14 15.77 22.14
CA VAL A 200 2.33 16.00 20.94
C VAL A 200 2.17 17.51 20.78
N VAL A 201 2.51 18.00 19.59
CA VAL A 201 2.40 19.41 19.20
C VAL A 201 1.64 19.54 17.89
N ASP A 202 1.07 20.70 17.61
CA ASP A 202 0.62 21.04 16.25
C ASP A 202 1.80 21.53 15.39
N GLU A 203 1.48 21.89 14.15
CA GLU A 203 2.44 22.41 13.17
C GLU A 203 3.11 23.74 13.60
N GLN A 204 2.54 24.47 14.56
CA GLN A 204 3.14 25.68 15.14
C GLN A 204 4.04 25.37 16.34
N GLY A 205 4.07 24.12 16.79
CA GLY A 205 4.79 23.67 17.97
C GLY A 205 3.99 23.86 19.26
N ASP A 206 2.71 24.21 19.19
CA ASP A 206 1.87 24.39 20.36
C ASP A 206 1.39 23.02 20.90
N PRO A 207 1.48 22.77 22.22
CA PRO A 207 1.14 21.47 22.78
C PRO A 207 -0.33 21.08 22.64
N GLN A 208 -0.59 19.83 22.31
CA GLN A 208 -1.94 19.30 22.12
C GLN A 208 -2.38 18.49 23.35
N SER A 209 -3.32 19.04 24.12
CA SER A 209 -3.79 18.44 25.38
C SER A 209 -4.96 17.46 25.22
N ASN A 210 -5.02 16.42 26.05
CA ASN A 210 -6.10 15.42 26.09
C ASN A 210 -6.35 14.72 24.72
N VAL A 211 -5.29 14.57 23.94
CA VAL A 211 -5.31 13.82 22.67
C VAL A 211 -4.83 12.39 22.94
N GLU A 212 -5.48 11.41 22.29
CA GLU A 212 -5.13 10.00 22.43
C GLU A 212 -3.87 9.68 21.62
N VAL A 213 -2.94 8.96 22.26
CA VAL A 213 -1.73 8.41 21.64
C VAL A 213 -1.83 6.89 21.72
N ASP A 214 -1.83 6.24 20.56
CA ASP A 214 -1.86 4.79 20.41
C ASP A 214 -0.47 4.25 20.12
N ALA A 215 -0.07 3.20 20.83
CA ALA A 215 1.06 2.37 20.43
C ALA A 215 0.55 1.17 19.64
N LEU A 216 0.99 1.04 18.40
CA LEU A 216 0.65 -0.02 17.47
C LEU A 216 1.88 -0.89 17.23
N LEU A 217 1.64 -2.19 17.09
CA LEU A 217 2.64 -3.13 16.60
C LEU A 217 3.14 -2.71 15.20
N PHE A 218 4.34 -3.12 14.77
CA PHE A 218 4.85 -2.77 13.43
C PHE A 218 3.93 -3.23 12.29
N SER A 219 3.07 -4.21 12.56
CA SER A 219 2.04 -4.69 11.65
C SER A 219 0.82 -3.77 11.56
N PHE A 220 0.74 -2.73 12.40
CA PHE A 220 -0.40 -1.84 12.56
C PHE A 220 -1.72 -2.49 13.01
N LYS A 221 -1.82 -3.82 13.05
CA LYS A 221 -3.06 -4.55 13.41
C LYS A 221 -3.35 -4.53 14.90
N GLU A 222 -2.31 -4.61 15.72
CA GLU A 222 -2.47 -4.79 17.17
C GLU A 222 -2.14 -3.51 17.92
N ARG A 223 -3.10 -3.05 18.73
CA ARG A 223 -2.90 -1.94 19.65
C ARG A 223 -2.26 -2.48 20.92
N LEU A 224 -1.00 -2.10 21.14
CA LEU A 224 -0.20 -2.53 22.28
C LEU A 224 -0.60 -1.80 23.55
N GLY A 225 -1.01 -0.54 23.41
CA GLY A 225 -1.44 0.32 24.51
C GLY A 225 -1.87 1.69 24.02
N SER A 226 -2.36 2.51 24.95
CA SER A 226 -2.77 3.87 24.67
C SER A 226 -2.78 4.72 25.91
N THR A 227 -2.55 6.02 25.74
CA THR A 227 -2.67 7.01 26.80
C THR A 227 -3.19 8.33 26.24
N LYS A 228 -3.37 9.33 27.09
CA LYS A 228 -3.71 10.69 26.69
C LYS A 228 -2.65 11.68 27.13
N THR A 229 -2.44 12.69 26.29
CA THR A 229 -1.54 13.79 26.63
C THR A 229 -2.06 14.63 27.79
N ASN A 230 -1.14 15.14 28.62
CA ASN A 230 -1.45 16.10 29.68
C ASN A 230 -1.67 17.52 29.12
N GLU A 231 -1.84 18.52 29.98
CA GLU A 231 -2.03 19.93 29.57
C GLU A 231 -0.84 20.52 28.80
N SER A 232 0.36 19.97 28.98
CA SER A 232 1.59 20.34 28.26
C SER A 232 1.84 19.48 27.02
N GLY A 233 0.85 18.70 26.57
CA GLY A 233 0.97 17.81 25.42
C GLY A 233 1.82 16.56 25.67
N GLU A 234 2.29 16.35 26.90
CA GLU A 234 3.24 15.27 27.22
C GLU A 234 2.52 13.95 27.48
N PHE A 235 3.14 12.83 27.12
CA PHE A 235 2.65 11.47 27.35
C PHE A 235 3.78 10.51 27.72
N ALA A 236 3.42 9.37 28.33
CA ALA A 236 4.34 8.25 28.54
C ALA A 236 3.62 6.91 28.33
N LEU A 237 4.27 5.98 27.62
CA LEU A 237 3.72 4.66 27.28
C LEU A 237 4.73 3.55 27.48
N CYS A 238 4.25 2.39 27.92
CA CYS A 238 5.02 1.15 27.85
C CYS A 238 4.82 0.46 26.50
N VAL A 239 5.91 0.07 25.87
CA VAL A 239 5.95 -0.61 24.57
C VAL A 239 6.96 -1.77 24.62
N PRO A 240 6.93 -2.72 23.67
CA PRO A 240 8.01 -3.70 23.56
C PRO A 240 9.33 -2.99 23.28
N SER A 241 10.37 -3.40 24.00
CA SER A 241 11.73 -2.97 23.67
C SER A 241 12.23 -3.58 22.37
N ALA A 242 13.25 -2.96 21.78
CA ALA A 242 13.96 -3.52 20.62
C ALA A 242 14.41 -4.96 20.88
N GLU A 243 14.93 -5.24 22.09
CA GLU A 243 15.34 -6.57 22.51
C GLU A 243 14.17 -7.55 22.62
N SER A 244 13.02 -7.11 23.13
CA SER A 244 11.81 -7.94 23.20
C SER A 244 11.30 -8.34 21.82
N TYR A 245 11.34 -7.45 20.82
CA TYR A 245 11.00 -7.85 19.45
C TYR A 245 11.97 -8.89 18.88
N GLN A 246 13.29 -8.69 19.07
CA GLN A 246 14.30 -9.64 18.60
C GLN A 246 14.18 -11.00 19.29
N GLU A 247 14.02 -11.02 20.62
CA GLU A 247 13.79 -12.23 21.40
C GLU A 247 12.54 -12.98 20.92
N ARG A 248 11.48 -12.26 20.56
CA ARG A 248 10.23 -12.84 20.06
C ARG A 248 10.40 -13.59 18.74
N LEU A 249 11.29 -13.11 17.87
CA LEU A 249 11.65 -13.80 16.62
C LEU A 249 12.68 -14.91 16.85
N GLY A 250 13.46 -14.82 17.92
CA GLY A 250 14.56 -15.74 18.20
C GLY A 250 15.79 -15.40 17.36
N ASN A 251 16.24 -16.34 16.54
CA ASN A 251 17.45 -16.21 15.72
C ASN A 251 17.17 -16.19 14.20
N ARG A 252 15.91 -16.09 13.79
CA ARG A 252 15.58 -15.91 12.37
C ARG A 252 15.57 -14.42 11.99
N PRO A 253 15.91 -14.07 10.74
CA PRO A 253 15.68 -12.72 10.23
C PRO A 253 14.17 -12.42 10.19
N SER A 254 13.81 -11.15 10.41
CA SER A 254 12.49 -10.63 10.04
C SER A 254 12.60 -9.85 8.74
N GLY A 255 11.53 -9.89 7.95
CA GLY A 255 11.37 -9.02 6.81
C GLY A 255 10.95 -7.60 7.19
N TYR A 256 10.52 -7.34 8.43
CA TYR A 256 9.90 -6.09 8.84
C TYR A 256 10.82 -5.28 9.76
N ASP A 257 10.68 -3.96 9.70
CA ASP A 257 11.26 -3.06 10.68
C ASP A 257 10.47 -3.18 11.99
N LEU A 258 11.06 -3.82 12.99
CA LEU A 258 10.42 -4.15 14.28
C LEU A 258 10.35 -2.92 15.22
N SER A 259 9.71 -1.87 14.75
CA SER A 259 9.45 -0.67 15.53
C SER A 259 8.04 -0.68 16.11
N THR A 260 7.85 0.00 17.23
CA THR A 260 6.50 0.36 17.66
C THR A 260 6.11 1.64 16.97
N PHE A 261 4.93 1.68 16.37
CA PHE A 261 4.41 2.90 15.76
C PHE A 261 3.49 3.62 16.73
N LEU A 262 3.68 4.92 16.86
CA LEU A 262 2.83 5.80 17.64
C LEU A 262 1.91 6.54 16.69
N ARG A 263 0.62 6.53 16.99
CA ARG A 263 -0.41 7.24 16.22
C ARG A 263 -1.16 8.19 17.13
N VAL A 264 -1.40 9.39 16.63
CA VAL A 264 -2.18 10.43 17.31
C VAL A 264 -3.32 10.86 16.41
N ARG A 265 -4.53 10.94 16.98
CA ARG A 265 -5.73 11.39 16.27
C ARG A 265 -6.43 12.46 17.07
N THR A 266 -6.72 13.59 16.43
CA THR A 266 -7.48 14.67 17.06
C THR A 266 -8.96 14.63 16.62
N PRO A 267 -9.89 15.14 17.45
CA PRO A 267 -11.32 15.14 17.12
C PRO A 267 -11.70 15.87 15.81
N ASN A 268 -10.84 16.75 15.31
CA ASN A 268 -11.02 17.51 14.07
C ASN A 268 -10.34 16.85 12.86
N GLY A 269 -10.01 15.55 12.93
CA GLY A 269 -9.46 14.79 11.79
C GLY A 269 -7.95 14.89 11.60
N GLY A 270 -7.26 15.62 12.48
CA GLY A 270 -5.81 15.74 12.50
C GLY A 270 -5.11 14.43 12.83
N TYR A 271 -3.91 14.29 12.31
CA TYR A 271 -3.14 13.06 12.32
C TYR A 271 -1.68 13.30 12.67
N GLY A 272 -1.12 12.47 13.54
CA GLY A 272 0.29 12.47 13.89
C GLY A 272 0.83 11.05 13.98
N PHE A 273 2.10 10.88 13.62
CA PHE A 273 2.75 9.57 13.55
C PHE A 273 4.22 9.63 13.99
N SER A 274 4.73 8.54 14.56
CA SER A 274 6.16 8.36 14.85
C SER A 274 6.50 6.87 14.93
N ALA A 275 7.70 6.48 14.52
CA ALA A 275 8.27 5.17 14.84
C ALA A 275 9.18 5.30 16.07
N VAL A 276 9.19 4.30 16.95
CA VAL A 276 10.05 4.24 18.15
C VAL A 276 10.53 2.81 18.40
N SER A 277 11.72 2.65 18.98
CA SER A 277 12.29 1.35 19.32
C SER A 277 13.13 1.44 20.59
N PRO A 278 12.48 1.67 21.75
CA PRO A 278 13.21 1.96 22.98
C PRO A 278 14.03 0.75 23.44
N PRO A 279 15.26 0.94 23.95
CA PRO A 279 16.01 -0.13 24.58
C PRO A 279 15.37 -0.56 25.91
N ARG A 280 15.46 -1.85 26.24
CA ARG A 280 14.92 -2.43 27.48
C ARG A 280 15.35 -1.66 28.73
N GLY A 281 14.39 -1.34 29.58
CA GLY A 281 14.63 -0.69 30.87
C GLY A 281 15.12 0.77 30.77
N SER A 282 15.06 1.37 29.59
CA SER A 282 15.35 2.79 29.34
C SER A 282 14.17 3.49 28.67
N SER A 283 14.21 4.82 28.61
CA SER A 283 13.21 5.61 27.88
C SER A 283 13.76 6.18 26.58
N GLU A 284 12.95 6.11 25.53
CA GLU A 284 13.15 6.85 24.28
C GLU A 284 12.27 8.11 24.29
N LYS A 285 12.81 9.22 23.77
CA LYS A 285 12.08 10.48 23.68
C LYS A 285 11.64 10.76 22.25
N THR A 286 10.39 11.19 22.08
CA THR A 286 9.86 11.56 20.75
C THR A 286 9.00 12.83 20.80
N THR A 287 8.87 13.48 19.65
CA THR A 287 7.93 14.59 19.43
C THR A 287 7.05 14.22 18.24
N ILE A 288 5.74 14.18 18.45
CA ILE A 288 4.77 13.88 17.40
C ILE A 288 4.11 15.19 16.99
N THR A 289 4.30 15.56 15.73
CA THR A 289 3.59 16.72 15.16
C THR A 289 2.28 16.23 14.56
N VAL A 290 1.17 16.86 14.95
CA VAL A 290 -0.16 16.59 14.40
C VAL A 290 -0.43 17.59 13.29
N SER A 291 -0.58 17.09 12.07
CA SER A 291 -1.12 17.91 10.98
C SER A 291 -2.63 18.03 11.16
N THR A 292 -3.11 19.26 11.27
CA THR A 292 -4.54 19.55 11.40
C THR A 292 -5.06 20.03 10.05
N PRO A 293 -6.08 19.37 9.48
CA PRO A 293 -6.55 19.70 8.14
C PRO A 293 -7.26 21.05 8.12
N ASN A 294 -7.09 21.79 7.03
CA ASN A 294 -8.07 22.79 6.64
C ASN A 294 -9.32 22.07 6.12
N GLU A 295 -10.50 22.61 6.42
CA GLU A 295 -11.76 22.04 5.93
C GLU A 295 -11.81 22.14 4.40
N VAL A 296 -12.12 21.02 3.73
CA VAL A 296 -12.31 20.92 2.28
C VAL A 296 -13.76 20.53 2.03
N ASP A 297 -14.46 21.30 1.21
CA ASP A 297 -15.83 20.94 0.80
C ASP A 297 -15.75 19.93 -0.35
N MET A 298 -16.19 18.70 -0.10
CA MET A 298 -16.37 17.65 -1.11
C MET A 298 -17.87 17.49 -1.38
N SER A 299 -18.34 18.06 -2.48
CA SER A 299 -19.76 18.11 -2.83
C SER A 299 -20.06 17.23 -4.06
N LEU A 300 -20.95 16.24 -3.92
CA LEU A 300 -21.43 15.43 -5.04
C LEU A 300 -22.24 16.30 -6.02
N VAL A 301 -21.75 16.45 -7.26
CA VAL A 301 -22.36 17.28 -8.32
C VAL A 301 -22.91 16.47 -9.49
N GLY A 302 -22.61 15.17 -9.55
CA GLY A 302 -23.10 14.26 -10.59
C GLY A 302 -23.06 12.82 -10.14
N GLU A 303 -24.11 12.07 -10.44
CA GLU A 303 -24.19 10.62 -10.21
C GLU A 303 -24.95 9.99 -11.39
N THR A 304 -24.39 8.96 -12.00
CA THR A 304 -25.01 8.28 -13.16
C THR A 304 -24.63 6.81 -13.19
N ARG A 305 -25.62 5.94 -13.41
CA ARG A 305 -25.40 4.50 -13.63
C ARG A 305 -25.37 4.19 -15.11
N PHE A 306 -24.31 3.54 -15.56
CA PHE A 306 -24.21 3.00 -16.92
C PHE A 306 -24.50 1.50 -16.91
N THR A 307 -25.02 1.00 -18.04
CA THR A 307 -25.13 -0.45 -18.24
C THR A 307 -23.76 -0.99 -18.62
N THR A 308 -23.25 -1.92 -17.83
CA THR A 308 -21.94 -2.54 -18.02
C THR A 308 -22.08 -4.06 -18.02
N ASN A 309 -21.18 -4.75 -18.70
CA ASN A 309 -21.00 -6.19 -18.56
C ASN A 309 -20.04 -6.53 -17.41
N HIS A 310 -19.05 -5.67 -17.16
CA HIS A 310 -17.92 -5.95 -16.26
C HIS A 310 -17.80 -4.99 -15.06
N GLY A 311 -18.55 -3.88 -15.04
CA GLY A 311 -18.25 -2.76 -14.14
C GLY A 311 -17.09 -1.90 -14.63
N PHE A 312 -16.93 -0.71 -14.05
CA PHE A 312 -15.83 0.18 -14.41
C PHE A 312 -14.56 -0.13 -13.62
N PHE A 313 -13.40 0.08 -14.23
CA PHE A 313 -12.12 -0.28 -13.62
C PHE A 313 -11.09 0.87 -13.62
N TRP A 314 -11.20 1.80 -14.56
CA TRP A 314 -10.30 2.94 -14.68
C TRP A 314 -11.08 4.23 -14.87
N VAL A 315 -10.58 5.35 -14.37
CA VAL A 315 -11.11 6.67 -14.71
C VAL A 315 -9.96 7.65 -14.84
N PHE A 316 -9.97 8.44 -15.92
CA PHE A 316 -8.94 9.42 -16.23
C PHE A 316 -9.57 10.76 -16.60
N PRO A 317 -8.88 11.88 -16.34
CA PRO A 317 -9.41 13.20 -16.63
C PRO A 317 -9.33 13.51 -18.12
N LEU A 318 -10.34 14.23 -18.62
CA LEU A 318 -10.33 14.87 -19.93
C LEU A 318 -10.30 16.38 -19.77
N ALA A 319 -10.00 17.10 -20.87
CA ALA A 319 -10.13 18.55 -20.93
C ALA A 319 -11.56 19.01 -20.56
N GLU A 320 -12.59 18.22 -20.79
CA GLU A 320 -13.96 18.53 -20.38
C GLU A 320 -14.63 17.30 -19.74
N GLY A 321 -14.27 16.99 -18.50
CA GLY A 321 -14.82 15.87 -17.73
C GLY A 321 -13.83 14.74 -17.54
N PHE A 322 -14.27 13.51 -17.76
CA PHE A 322 -13.53 12.29 -17.50
C PHE A 322 -13.88 11.20 -18.51
N VAL A 323 -13.09 10.14 -18.55
CA VAL A 323 -13.36 8.94 -19.34
C VAL A 323 -13.03 7.70 -18.54
N THR A 324 -13.86 6.65 -18.70
CA THR A 324 -13.73 5.37 -18.01
C THR A 324 -13.79 4.20 -19.00
N THR A 325 -13.27 3.06 -18.59
CA THR A 325 -13.41 1.79 -19.32
C THR A 325 -13.84 0.65 -18.41
N GLU A 326 -14.52 -0.32 -19.01
CA GLU A 326 -14.93 -1.56 -18.35
C GLU A 326 -13.79 -2.59 -18.26
N ALA A 327 -13.63 -3.18 -17.08
CA ALA A 327 -12.84 -4.40 -16.89
C ALA A 327 -13.23 -5.16 -15.62
N GLN A 328 -12.82 -6.43 -15.54
CA GLN A 328 -13.15 -7.35 -14.47
C GLN A 328 -11.94 -8.19 -14.05
N HIS A 329 -11.72 -8.30 -12.74
CA HIS A 329 -10.83 -9.32 -12.19
C HIS A 329 -11.42 -10.73 -12.39
N PRO A 330 -10.61 -11.77 -12.71
CA PRO A 330 -11.09 -13.12 -13.04
C PRO A 330 -12.21 -13.69 -12.12
N PRO A 331 -13.12 -14.53 -12.66
CA PRO A 331 -13.08 -15.12 -14.00
C PRO A 331 -13.48 -14.15 -15.12
N GLU A 332 -12.85 -14.29 -16.28
CA GLU A 332 -13.13 -13.49 -17.47
C GLU A 332 -14.53 -13.79 -18.02
N LEU A 333 -15.28 -12.75 -18.36
CA LEU A 333 -16.61 -12.92 -18.96
C LEU A 333 -16.57 -13.13 -20.47
N ARG A 334 -15.48 -12.70 -21.14
CA ARG A 334 -15.34 -12.72 -22.60
C ARG A 334 -16.55 -12.07 -23.30
N LYS A 335 -16.93 -10.90 -22.83
CA LYS A 335 -18.06 -10.10 -23.32
C LYS A 335 -17.55 -8.72 -23.76
N PRO A 336 -18.21 -8.06 -24.73
CA PRO A 336 -17.90 -6.69 -25.09
C PRO A 336 -17.88 -5.77 -23.85
N GLY A 337 -16.88 -4.90 -23.77
CA GLY A 337 -16.83 -3.81 -22.80
C GLY A 337 -17.25 -2.48 -23.43
N SER A 338 -17.04 -1.39 -22.70
CA SER A 338 -17.24 -0.05 -23.24
C SER A 338 -16.21 0.93 -22.69
N VAL A 339 -15.92 1.95 -23.51
CA VAL A 339 -15.26 3.19 -23.08
C VAL A 339 -16.31 4.29 -23.07
N VAL A 340 -16.40 5.03 -21.98
CA VAL A 340 -17.42 6.07 -21.77
C VAL A 340 -16.76 7.36 -21.31
N ALA A 341 -16.89 8.42 -22.09
CA ALA A 341 -16.56 9.76 -21.64
C ALA A 341 -17.79 10.45 -21.04
N PHE A 342 -17.59 11.18 -19.95
CA PHE A 342 -18.64 11.89 -19.24
C PHE A 342 -18.18 13.26 -18.74
N THR A 343 -19.10 14.19 -18.61
CA THR A 343 -18.84 15.58 -18.21
C THR A 343 -18.49 15.70 -16.72
N SER A 344 -18.08 16.88 -16.27
CA SER A 344 -17.84 17.19 -14.85
C SER A 344 -19.09 17.18 -13.95
N VAL A 345 -20.24 16.75 -14.49
CA VAL A 345 -21.49 16.50 -13.76
C VAL A 345 -22.03 15.09 -14.03
N GLY A 346 -21.18 14.17 -14.52
CA GLY A 346 -21.50 12.74 -14.66
C GLY A 346 -22.31 12.36 -15.90
N GLN A 347 -22.62 13.31 -16.81
CA GLN A 347 -23.42 13.02 -18.00
C GLN A 347 -22.56 12.49 -19.14
N ALA A 348 -23.01 11.42 -19.79
CA ALA A 348 -22.34 10.86 -20.96
C ALA A 348 -22.14 11.91 -22.07
N SER A 349 -20.90 12.02 -22.57
CA SER A 349 -20.54 12.84 -23.72
C SER A 349 -20.45 11.98 -24.99
N TRP A 350 -19.73 10.85 -24.91
CA TRP A 350 -19.69 9.82 -25.94
C TRP A 350 -19.40 8.45 -25.32
N SER A 351 -19.72 7.39 -26.06
CA SER A 351 -19.39 6.02 -25.67
C SER A 351 -19.13 5.18 -26.92
N VAL A 352 -18.20 4.24 -26.80
CA VAL A 352 -17.86 3.25 -27.83
C VAL A 352 -17.83 1.86 -27.20
N GLU A 353 -18.27 0.86 -27.95
CA GLU A 353 -18.18 -0.55 -27.56
C GLU A 353 -16.79 -1.10 -27.91
N THR A 354 -16.22 -1.91 -27.01
CA THR A 354 -14.95 -2.63 -27.22
C THR A 354 -15.21 -4.12 -27.41
N GLY A 355 -14.27 -4.84 -28.03
CA GLY A 355 -14.41 -6.27 -28.30
C GLY A 355 -14.43 -7.15 -27.04
N ASP A 356 -13.74 -6.71 -25.98
CA ASP A 356 -13.65 -7.37 -24.67
C ASP A 356 -13.37 -6.30 -23.60
N GLU A 357 -13.22 -6.70 -22.34
CA GLU A 357 -12.73 -5.83 -21.25
C GLU A 357 -11.34 -5.23 -21.52
N CYS A 358 -11.10 -4.02 -21.01
CA CYS A 358 -9.85 -3.28 -21.25
C CYS A 358 -9.13 -2.90 -19.96
N TRP A 359 -7.99 -3.55 -19.74
CA TRP A 359 -7.14 -3.36 -18.56
C TRP A 359 -6.05 -2.32 -18.77
N GLY A 360 -5.60 -2.11 -20.00
CA GLY A 360 -4.75 -0.96 -20.32
C GLY A 360 -5.66 0.23 -20.63
N PHE A 361 -5.45 1.36 -19.96
CA PHE A 361 -6.22 2.57 -20.24
C PHE A 361 -5.42 3.81 -19.87
N ASP A 362 -5.38 4.80 -20.75
CA ASP A 362 -4.69 6.07 -20.49
C ASP A 362 -5.21 7.22 -21.38
N VAL A 363 -4.96 8.45 -20.95
CA VAL A 363 -5.32 9.69 -21.64
C VAL A 363 -4.11 10.60 -21.79
N SER A 364 -3.75 10.95 -23.04
CA SER A 364 -2.63 11.85 -23.30
C SER A 364 -2.92 13.30 -22.88
N SER A 365 -1.87 14.09 -22.68
CA SER A 365 -1.94 15.55 -22.51
C SER A 365 -2.61 16.30 -23.68
N THR A 366 -2.76 15.66 -24.84
CA THR A 366 -3.45 16.21 -26.02
C THR A 366 -4.92 15.77 -26.14
N GLY A 367 -5.42 14.94 -25.22
CA GLY A 367 -6.80 14.45 -25.19
C GLY A 367 -7.06 13.17 -25.99
N LEU A 368 -6.03 12.51 -26.51
CA LEU A 368 -6.15 11.14 -27.02
C LEU A 368 -6.48 10.17 -25.89
N VAL A 369 -7.35 9.20 -26.18
CA VAL A 369 -7.74 8.13 -25.26
C VAL A 369 -7.26 6.81 -25.85
N ALA A 370 -6.56 5.98 -25.07
CA ALA A 370 -6.09 4.66 -25.48
C ALA A 370 -6.70 3.58 -24.58
N ALA A 371 -7.10 2.45 -25.18
CA ALA A 371 -7.50 1.25 -24.45
C ALA A 371 -6.81 0.01 -25.02
N GLY A 372 -6.25 -0.81 -24.14
CA GLY A 372 -5.73 -2.15 -24.41
C GLY A 372 -6.63 -3.21 -23.78
N CYS A 373 -7.10 -4.15 -24.60
CA CYS A 373 -8.16 -5.09 -24.23
C CYS A 373 -7.71 -6.56 -24.22
N HIS A 374 -8.49 -7.40 -23.53
CA HIS A 374 -8.24 -8.84 -23.37
C HIS A 374 -8.39 -9.65 -24.67
N ASP A 375 -9.01 -9.10 -25.71
CA ASP A 375 -8.98 -9.68 -27.05
C ASP A 375 -7.67 -9.39 -27.81
N GLY A 376 -6.70 -8.74 -27.14
CA GLY A 376 -5.39 -8.37 -27.67
C GLY A 376 -5.42 -7.12 -28.56
N THR A 377 -6.52 -6.38 -28.54
CA THR A 377 -6.70 -5.16 -29.33
C THR A 377 -6.28 -3.92 -28.54
N VAL A 378 -5.49 -3.05 -29.15
CA VAL A 378 -5.22 -1.68 -28.71
C VAL A 378 -5.94 -0.72 -29.66
N THR A 379 -6.75 0.18 -29.11
CA THR A 379 -7.49 1.20 -29.88
C THR A 379 -7.22 2.58 -29.33
N VAL A 380 -7.06 3.57 -30.21
CA VAL A 380 -6.91 4.98 -29.83
C VAL A 380 -8.00 5.83 -30.47
N TRP A 381 -8.60 6.70 -29.67
CA TRP A 381 -9.61 7.68 -30.06
C TRP A 381 -9.10 9.09 -29.79
N ASN A 382 -9.69 10.07 -30.49
CA ASN A 382 -9.58 11.47 -30.08
C ASN A 382 -10.55 11.81 -28.93
N SER A 383 -10.51 13.05 -28.47
CA SER A 383 -11.35 13.57 -27.38
C SER A 383 -12.86 13.52 -27.65
N GLU A 384 -13.27 13.36 -28.92
CA GLU A 384 -14.67 13.24 -29.35
C GLU A 384 -15.11 11.79 -29.59
N GLY A 385 -14.28 10.80 -29.22
CA GLY A 385 -14.59 9.38 -29.38
C GLY A 385 -14.47 8.88 -30.82
N GLN A 386 -13.82 9.62 -31.71
CA GLN A 386 -13.53 9.16 -33.07
C GLN A 386 -12.28 8.29 -33.06
N GLN A 387 -12.42 7.05 -33.51
CA GLN A 387 -11.30 6.12 -33.61
C GLN A 387 -10.27 6.63 -34.62
N LEU A 388 -9.03 6.82 -34.18
CA LEU A 388 -7.91 7.19 -35.02
C LEU A 388 -7.28 5.96 -35.67
N TRP A 389 -6.99 4.95 -34.84
CA TRP A 389 -6.45 3.67 -35.29
C TRP A 389 -6.76 2.56 -34.29
N GLN A 390 -6.59 1.33 -34.76
CA GLN A 390 -6.70 0.13 -33.96
C GLN A 390 -5.66 -0.88 -34.44
N ARG A 391 -5.07 -1.62 -33.52
CA ARG A 391 -4.13 -2.70 -33.81
C ARG A 391 -4.43 -3.90 -32.93
N LYS A 392 -4.41 -5.09 -33.52
CA LYS A 392 -4.58 -6.35 -32.82
C LYS A 392 -3.25 -7.10 -32.78
N THR A 393 -2.90 -7.66 -31.62
CA THR A 393 -1.71 -8.51 -31.47
C THR A 393 -1.77 -9.73 -32.39
N GLN A 394 -0.62 -10.16 -32.91
CA GLN A 394 -0.48 -11.43 -33.60
C GLN A 394 0.02 -12.56 -32.70
N LYS A 395 0.37 -12.27 -31.44
CA LYS A 395 0.64 -13.29 -30.42
C LYS A 395 -0.66 -14.07 -30.11
N SER A 396 -0.53 -15.28 -29.56
CA SER A 396 -1.69 -16.13 -29.26
C SER A 396 -2.78 -15.38 -28.48
N GLU A 397 -4.05 -15.73 -28.69
CA GLU A 397 -5.22 -15.10 -28.02
C GLU A 397 -5.17 -15.12 -26.48
N ALA A 398 -4.27 -15.91 -25.88
CA ALA A 398 -4.00 -15.91 -24.44
C ALA A 398 -3.18 -14.70 -23.94
N MET A 399 -2.65 -13.86 -24.84
CA MET A 399 -1.88 -12.66 -24.48
C MET A 399 -2.78 -11.42 -24.52
N TYR A 400 -2.95 -10.78 -23.37
CA TYR A 400 -3.80 -9.62 -23.16
C TYR A 400 -3.05 -8.31 -23.36
N ALA A 401 -3.60 -7.31 -24.05
CA ALA A 401 -3.01 -5.97 -24.08
C ALA A 401 -3.29 -5.26 -22.75
N ARG A 402 -2.40 -5.45 -21.77
CA ARG A 402 -2.65 -5.10 -20.35
C ARG A 402 -2.19 -3.72 -19.96
N LEU A 403 -1.36 -3.08 -20.76
CA LEU A 403 -0.86 -1.74 -20.51
C LEU A 403 -0.91 -0.91 -21.79
N VAL A 404 -1.39 0.32 -21.65
CA VAL A 404 -1.13 1.43 -22.57
C VAL A 404 -0.75 2.64 -21.73
N MET A 405 0.22 3.44 -22.20
CA MET A 405 0.61 4.68 -21.53
C MET A 405 1.19 5.67 -22.55
N PHE A 406 0.68 6.89 -22.59
CA PHE A 406 1.21 7.95 -23.41
C PHE A 406 2.50 8.53 -22.82
N SER A 407 3.37 9.02 -23.69
CA SER A 407 4.47 9.90 -23.27
C SER A 407 3.92 11.22 -22.73
N ASN A 408 4.72 11.94 -21.93
CA ASN A 408 4.32 13.21 -21.33
C ASN A 408 3.93 14.24 -22.40
N ASP A 409 4.66 14.25 -23.53
CA ASP A 409 4.36 15.08 -24.70
C ASP A 409 3.13 14.62 -25.53
N GLY A 410 2.54 13.45 -25.20
CA GLY A 410 1.39 12.85 -25.88
C GLY A 410 1.66 12.32 -27.29
N THR A 411 2.91 12.31 -27.75
CA THR A 411 3.26 11.95 -29.13
C THR A 411 3.54 10.47 -29.33
N LYS A 412 3.81 9.73 -28.24
CA LYS A 412 4.16 8.32 -28.26
C LYS A 412 3.24 7.56 -27.32
N LEU A 413 3.09 6.26 -27.57
CA LEU A 413 2.29 5.34 -26.78
C LEU A 413 3.10 4.08 -26.52
N VAL A 414 3.38 3.78 -25.25
CA VAL A 414 3.82 2.46 -24.82
C VAL A 414 2.59 1.57 -24.82
N ALA A 415 2.70 0.38 -25.40
CA ALA A 415 1.65 -0.62 -25.36
C ALA A 415 2.26 -2.02 -25.30
N GLY A 416 1.58 -2.96 -24.65
CA GLY A 416 2.01 -4.35 -24.71
C GLY A 416 1.25 -5.32 -23.81
N PRO A 417 1.44 -6.63 -24.04
CA PRO A 417 2.12 -7.25 -25.19
C PRO A 417 1.38 -7.08 -26.52
N LEU A 418 2.15 -6.80 -27.59
CA LEU A 418 1.71 -6.81 -28.98
C LEU A 418 2.54 -7.86 -29.75
N ASP A 419 3.34 -7.46 -30.75
CA ASP A 419 4.26 -8.37 -31.42
C ASP A 419 5.55 -8.55 -30.60
N ASP A 420 5.93 -7.54 -29.81
CA ASP A 420 6.92 -7.60 -28.74
C ASP A 420 6.24 -7.55 -27.35
N ASP A 421 6.99 -7.75 -26.26
CA ASP A 421 6.41 -7.66 -24.91
C ASP A 421 6.04 -6.21 -24.54
N VAL A 422 6.83 -5.26 -25.06
CA VAL A 422 6.61 -3.82 -25.01
C VAL A 422 6.85 -3.26 -26.40
N GLU A 423 5.97 -2.40 -26.89
CA GLU A 423 6.21 -1.60 -28.08
C GLU A 423 6.01 -0.12 -27.79
N LEU A 424 6.85 0.71 -28.41
CA LEU A 424 6.62 2.15 -28.48
C LEU A 424 6.05 2.49 -29.85
N LEU A 425 4.89 3.12 -29.86
CA LEU A 425 4.12 3.47 -31.06
C LEU A 425 4.05 4.99 -31.20
N ASP A 426 3.94 5.46 -32.44
CA ASP A 426 3.48 6.81 -32.73
C ASP A 426 1.99 6.93 -32.34
N ALA A 427 1.67 7.86 -31.42
CA ALA A 427 0.34 7.95 -30.79
C ALA A 427 -0.79 8.23 -31.80
N THR A 428 -0.50 8.92 -32.91
CA THR A 428 -1.52 9.33 -33.89
C THR A 428 -1.72 8.30 -35.01
N SER A 429 -0.67 7.61 -35.42
CA SER A 429 -0.71 6.67 -36.56
C SER A 429 -0.72 5.20 -36.16
N GLY A 430 -0.35 4.88 -34.92
CA GLY A 430 -0.20 3.50 -34.44
C GLY A 430 1.02 2.77 -35.00
N ARG A 431 1.92 3.50 -35.69
CA ARG A 431 3.14 2.93 -36.28
C ARG A 431 4.16 2.60 -35.19
N THR A 432 4.64 1.36 -35.18
CA THR A 432 5.75 0.95 -34.29
C THR A 432 7.01 1.76 -34.58
N LEU A 433 7.56 2.36 -33.53
CA LEU A 433 8.86 3.03 -33.52
C LEU A 433 9.96 2.01 -33.19
N TRP A 434 9.73 1.19 -32.15
CA TRP A 434 10.55 0.04 -31.79
C TRP A 434 9.74 -0.93 -30.89
N GLY A 435 10.27 -2.13 -30.71
CA GLY A 435 9.76 -3.13 -29.77
C GLY A 435 10.89 -3.70 -28.90
N TYR A 436 10.54 -4.14 -27.69
CA TYR A 436 11.42 -4.72 -26.70
C TYR A 436 10.77 -5.97 -26.10
N SER A 437 11.52 -7.07 -26.07
CA SER A 437 11.11 -8.32 -25.43
C SER A 437 12.15 -8.70 -24.39
N ALA A 438 11.72 -8.93 -23.16
CA ALA A 438 12.61 -9.32 -22.07
C ALA A 438 13.09 -10.77 -22.30
N ARG A 439 14.32 -11.10 -21.87
CA ARG A 439 14.91 -12.40 -22.19
C ARG A 439 14.45 -13.48 -21.19
N PRO A 440 14.49 -14.77 -21.57
CA PRO A 440 14.16 -15.87 -20.68
C PRO A 440 14.99 -15.88 -19.39
N ASP A 441 16.28 -15.55 -19.47
CA ASP A 441 17.16 -15.48 -18.30
C ASP A 441 16.89 -14.25 -17.40
N ASP A 442 16.19 -13.25 -17.94
CA ASP A 442 15.81 -12.04 -17.19
C ASP A 442 14.54 -12.31 -16.35
N VAL A 443 13.67 -13.24 -16.78
CA VAL A 443 12.37 -13.56 -16.16
C VAL A 443 11.98 -15.02 -16.48
N GLU A 444 12.04 -15.92 -15.50
CA GLU A 444 11.49 -17.29 -15.61
C GLU A 444 10.56 -17.58 -14.40
N PRO A 445 9.31 -18.07 -14.63
CA PRO A 445 8.70 -18.24 -15.95
C PRO A 445 8.57 -16.90 -16.67
N ARG A 446 8.60 -16.94 -18.02
CA ARG A 446 8.65 -15.78 -18.94
C ARG A 446 7.90 -14.55 -18.43
N PRO A 447 8.27 -13.32 -18.86
CA PRO A 447 7.48 -12.13 -18.53
C PRO A 447 6.09 -12.28 -19.16
N GLU A 448 5.13 -12.81 -18.40
CA GLU A 448 3.86 -13.21 -18.98
C GLU A 448 3.10 -11.97 -19.45
N ILE A 449 3.22 -10.86 -18.72
CA ILE A 449 2.39 -9.67 -18.92
C ILE A 449 3.15 -8.41 -18.50
N LEU A 450 3.29 -7.45 -19.44
CA LEU A 450 3.64 -6.06 -19.12
C LEU A 450 2.55 -5.46 -18.22
N ARG A 451 2.92 -4.98 -17.05
CA ARG A 451 1.96 -4.57 -16.01
C ARG A 451 1.95 -3.09 -15.73
N ASN A 452 3.09 -2.43 -15.86
CA ASN A 452 3.22 -1.03 -15.56
C ASN A 452 4.33 -0.41 -16.43
N ALA A 453 4.22 0.88 -16.70
CA ALA A 453 5.28 1.68 -17.27
C ALA A 453 5.21 3.08 -16.71
N VAL A 454 6.29 3.84 -16.81
CA VAL A 454 6.31 5.28 -16.55
C VAL A 454 7.41 5.91 -17.41
N PHE A 455 7.11 7.07 -17.99
CA PHE A 455 8.10 7.90 -18.66
C PHE A 455 8.83 8.76 -17.64
N THR A 456 10.11 9.02 -17.84
CA THR A 456 10.77 10.13 -17.13
C THR A 456 10.16 11.46 -17.57
N ASP A 457 10.22 12.49 -16.71
CA ASP A 457 9.68 13.83 -17.00
C ASP A 457 10.12 14.40 -18.36
N ASP A 458 11.35 14.11 -18.78
CA ASP A 458 11.93 14.55 -20.03
C ASP A 458 11.66 13.63 -21.25
N ASP A 459 10.83 12.60 -21.07
CA ASP A 459 10.52 11.54 -22.03
C ASP A 459 11.76 10.79 -22.56
N SER A 460 12.92 10.90 -21.92
CA SER A 460 14.18 10.28 -22.40
C SER A 460 14.24 8.78 -22.13
N ARG A 461 13.55 8.30 -21.08
CA ARG A 461 13.55 6.90 -20.66
C ARG A 461 12.14 6.42 -20.38
N ILE A 462 11.98 5.11 -20.45
CA ILE A 462 10.75 4.40 -20.11
C ILE A 462 11.12 3.32 -19.10
N ILE A 463 10.56 3.40 -17.90
CA ILE A 463 10.67 2.32 -16.93
C ILE A 463 9.49 1.39 -17.18
N VAL A 464 9.75 0.10 -17.34
CA VAL A 464 8.69 -0.90 -17.52
C VAL A 464 8.78 -1.96 -16.45
N GLY A 465 7.61 -2.41 -15.98
CA GLY A 465 7.45 -3.41 -14.95
C GLY A 465 6.58 -4.57 -15.41
N TYR A 466 7.04 -5.79 -15.16
CA TYR A 466 6.37 -7.02 -15.57
C TYR A 466 5.70 -7.72 -14.40
N ALA A 467 4.72 -8.58 -14.69
CA ALA A 467 3.96 -9.32 -13.69
C ALA A 467 4.83 -10.09 -12.68
N GLY A 468 6.01 -10.61 -13.08
CA GLY A 468 6.94 -11.29 -12.18
C GLY A 468 7.82 -10.37 -11.33
N GLY A 469 7.58 -9.05 -11.33
CA GLY A 469 8.34 -8.08 -10.54
C GLY A 469 9.62 -7.56 -11.17
N PHE A 470 9.98 -8.05 -12.36
CA PHE A 470 11.12 -7.54 -13.11
C PHE A 470 10.88 -6.10 -13.58
N LEU A 471 11.85 -5.22 -13.31
CA LEU A 471 11.88 -3.84 -13.76
C LEU A 471 13.08 -3.58 -14.67
N THR A 472 12.89 -2.75 -15.69
CA THR A 472 13.97 -2.30 -16.60
C THR A 472 13.73 -0.87 -17.09
N SER A 473 14.81 -0.11 -17.26
CA SER A 473 14.81 1.20 -17.95
C SER A 473 15.23 1.01 -19.40
N LEU A 474 14.47 1.61 -20.31
CA LEU A 474 14.73 1.62 -21.75
C LEU A 474 14.98 3.05 -22.23
N ASP A 475 15.99 3.26 -23.09
CA ASP A 475 16.15 4.52 -23.85
C ASP A 475 14.92 4.68 -24.76
N SER A 476 14.14 5.74 -24.57
CA SER A 476 12.84 5.92 -25.24
C SER A 476 12.96 6.07 -26.76
N ARG A 477 14.14 6.46 -27.25
CA ARG A 477 14.40 6.68 -28.68
C ARG A 477 14.75 5.38 -29.40
N THR A 478 15.36 4.41 -28.72
CA THR A 478 15.95 3.23 -29.34
C THR A 478 15.37 1.90 -28.84
N GLY A 479 14.74 1.90 -27.66
CA GLY A 479 14.29 0.69 -26.97
C GLY A 479 15.42 -0.15 -26.38
N ALA A 480 16.65 0.38 -26.34
CA ALA A 480 17.79 -0.32 -25.76
C ALA A 480 17.68 -0.29 -24.22
N PRO A 481 17.87 -1.42 -23.53
CA PRO A 481 17.88 -1.44 -22.08
C PRO A 481 19.12 -0.71 -21.55
N GLU A 482 18.89 0.22 -20.62
CA GLU A 482 19.95 0.93 -19.91
C GLU A 482 20.34 0.18 -18.63
N TRP A 483 19.35 -0.36 -17.92
CA TRP A 483 19.53 -1.28 -16.80
C TRP A 483 18.33 -2.21 -16.66
N ALA A 484 18.55 -3.34 -15.99
CA ALA A 484 17.59 -4.40 -15.75
C ALA A 484 17.87 -5.07 -14.40
N GLY A 485 16.84 -5.49 -13.68
CA GLY A 485 16.98 -6.32 -12.46
C GLY A 485 16.40 -5.73 -11.18
N GLY A 486 15.51 -4.74 -11.26
CA GLY A 486 14.82 -4.17 -10.10
C GLY A 486 13.70 -5.07 -9.53
N PHE A 487 14.01 -6.30 -9.12
CA PHE A 487 12.99 -7.26 -8.66
C PHE A 487 12.33 -6.83 -7.33
N ILE A 488 11.00 -6.77 -7.32
CA ILE A 488 10.18 -6.39 -6.14
C ILE A 488 9.04 -7.36 -5.81
N GLY A 489 9.08 -8.57 -6.36
CA GLY A 489 7.96 -9.51 -6.31
C GLY A 489 6.83 -9.15 -7.26
N GLU A 490 5.77 -9.95 -7.26
CA GLU A 490 4.79 -9.92 -8.33
C GLU A 490 3.98 -8.61 -8.40
N PHE A 491 3.63 -8.26 -9.64
CA PHE A 491 2.75 -7.15 -10.03
C PHE A 491 3.22 -5.80 -9.48
N PRO A 492 4.12 -5.07 -10.17
CA PRO A 492 4.48 -3.70 -9.81
C PRO A 492 3.28 -2.76 -10.08
N LEU A 493 2.33 -2.70 -9.15
CA LEU A 493 1.03 -2.06 -9.36
C LEU A 493 1.08 -0.54 -9.24
N VAL A 494 1.98 -0.01 -8.42
CA VAL A 494 2.25 1.41 -8.29
C VAL A 494 3.70 1.64 -8.71
N MET A 495 3.91 2.58 -9.63
CA MET A 495 5.24 2.95 -10.09
C MET A 495 5.23 4.43 -10.46
N ASP A 496 6.27 5.15 -10.05
CA ASP A 496 6.41 6.59 -10.29
C ASP A 496 7.90 6.96 -10.38
N VAL A 497 8.20 8.13 -10.94
CA VAL A 497 9.57 8.62 -11.13
C VAL A 497 9.64 10.08 -10.70
N ASP A 498 10.67 10.44 -9.94
CA ASP A 498 10.92 11.84 -9.57
C ASP A 498 11.69 12.61 -10.65
N ASP A 499 11.85 13.91 -10.44
CA ASP A 499 12.54 14.84 -11.35
C ASP A 499 14.05 14.54 -11.51
N GLU A 500 14.65 13.86 -10.53
CA GLU A 500 16.02 13.33 -10.61
C GLU A 500 16.10 12.04 -11.42
N GLY A 501 14.96 11.43 -11.73
CA GLY A 501 14.85 10.20 -12.48
C GLY A 501 15.02 8.94 -11.64
N ASN A 502 14.88 9.03 -10.31
CA ASN A 502 14.79 7.89 -9.42
C ASN A 502 13.43 7.21 -9.58
N VAL A 503 13.43 5.88 -9.59
CA VAL A 503 12.22 5.07 -9.73
C VAL A 503 11.72 4.68 -8.36
N TYR A 504 10.40 4.68 -8.17
CA TYR A 504 9.70 4.16 -7.00
C TYR A 504 8.71 3.13 -7.46
N ALA A 505 8.67 1.97 -6.83
CA ALA A 505 7.72 0.93 -7.21
C ALA A 505 7.33 0.06 -6.02
N VAL A 506 6.08 -0.40 -6.03
CA VAL A 506 5.58 -1.37 -5.05
C VAL A 506 4.51 -2.24 -5.68
N GLY A 507 4.45 -3.49 -5.25
CA GLY A 507 3.55 -4.51 -5.79
C GLY A 507 2.95 -5.43 -4.72
N LYS A 508 2.39 -6.56 -5.18
CA LYS A 508 1.83 -7.57 -4.28
C LYS A 508 2.89 -8.28 -3.44
N GLY A 509 4.15 -8.25 -3.86
CA GLY A 509 5.30 -8.82 -3.15
C GLY A 509 5.58 -8.23 -1.76
N ARG A 510 4.79 -7.26 -1.27
CA ARG A 510 4.95 -6.60 0.03
C ARG A 510 6.31 -5.93 0.20
N GLU A 511 6.86 -5.41 -0.90
CA GLU A 511 8.13 -4.68 -0.87
C GLU A 511 8.05 -3.45 -1.77
N ALA A 512 8.21 -2.28 -1.16
CA ALA A 512 8.45 -1.04 -1.86
C ALA A 512 9.96 -0.87 -2.11
N ILE A 513 10.32 -0.37 -3.28
CA ILE A 513 11.70 -0.10 -3.67
C ILE A 513 11.84 1.33 -4.17
N SER A 514 13.04 1.88 -4.00
CA SER A 514 13.53 2.95 -4.87
C SER A 514 14.84 2.57 -5.55
N LEU A 515 14.95 2.91 -6.84
CA LEU A 515 16.14 2.72 -7.67
C LEU A 515 16.65 4.07 -8.18
N SER A 516 17.97 4.23 -8.28
CA SER A 516 18.59 5.38 -8.93
C SER A 516 18.31 5.37 -10.44
N PRO A 517 18.61 6.46 -11.17
CA PRO A 517 18.52 6.48 -12.62
C PRO A 517 19.34 5.39 -13.32
N THR A 518 20.37 4.86 -12.65
CA THR A 518 21.26 3.80 -13.16
C THR A 518 20.85 2.39 -12.70
N GLY A 519 19.73 2.25 -11.99
CA GLY A 519 19.19 0.98 -11.52
C GLY A 519 19.80 0.48 -10.21
N GLU A 520 20.56 1.31 -9.50
CA GLU A 520 21.09 0.96 -8.18
C GLU A 520 20.01 1.08 -7.11
N VAL A 521 19.91 0.11 -6.21
CA VAL A 521 18.95 0.16 -5.10
C VAL A 521 19.31 1.29 -4.15
N ARG A 522 18.39 2.26 -3.99
CA ARG A 522 18.48 3.32 -2.98
C ARG A 522 18.01 2.82 -1.62
N TRP A 523 16.83 2.18 -1.61
CA TRP A 523 16.26 1.53 -0.43
C TRP A 523 15.24 0.47 -0.82
N ARG A 524 15.00 -0.48 0.09
CA ARG A 524 13.92 -1.47 0.05
C ARG A 524 13.19 -1.44 1.38
N ARG A 525 11.86 -1.54 1.36
CA ARG A 525 11.00 -1.44 2.53
C ARG A 525 9.88 -2.44 2.43
N THR A 526 9.79 -3.32 3.42
CA THR A 526 8.68 -4.27 3.48
C THR A 526 7.40 -3.53 3.87
N VAL A 527 6.36 -3.77 3.10
CA VAL A 527 5.02 -3.21 3.32
C VAL A 527 4.17 -4.28 3.98
N TYR A 528 3.46 -3.92 5.04
CA TYR A 528 2.81 -4.93 5.85
C TYR A 528 1.66 -5.68 5.15
N GLU A 529 0.80 -5.00 4.39
CA GLU A 529 -0.29 -5.62 3.63
C GLU A 529 0.02 -5.57 2.13
N HIS A 530 -0.60 -6.46 1.33
CA HIS A 530 -0.45 -6.40 -0.13
C HIS A 530 -0.91 -5.07 -0.69
N VAL A 531 -0.17 -4.53 -1.65
CA VAL A 531 -0.57 -3.33 -2.39
C VAL A 531 -1.67 -3.65 -3.40
N SER A 532 -2.63 -2.74 -3.51
CA SER A 532 -3.75 -2.83 -4.46
C SER A 532 -3.45 -2.08 -5.76
N THR A 533 -4.34 -2.24 -6.73
CA THR A 533 -4.25 -1.63 -8.06
C THR A 533 -4.89 -0.24 -8.09
N ALA A 534 -4.60 0.51 -9.16
CA ALA A 534 -5.18 1.80 -9.52
C ALA A 534 -4.69 3.01 -8.71
N GLY A 535 -3.55 3.54 -9.13
CA GLY A 535 -3.24 4.95 -8.93
C GLY A 535 -2.35 5.50 -10.04
N ILE A 536 -2.57 6.78 -10.36
CA ILE A 536 -1.90 7.48 -11.46
C ILE A 536 -0.60 8.11 -10.94
N ASN A 537 -0.70 8.79 -9.79
CA ASN A 537 0.38 9.52 -9.17
C ASN A 537 0.66 8.92 -7.78
N ALA A 538 1.92 8.75 -7.42
CA ALA A 538 2.32 8.21 -6.13
C ALA A 538 3.31 9.11 -5.38
N LEU A 539 3.86 10.14 -6.02
CA LEU A 539 4.78 11.08 -5.40
C LEU A 539 4.13 12.42 -5.08
N VAL A 540 4.34 12.90 -3.85
CA VAL A 540 3.94 14.25 -3.42
C VAL A 540 4.82 14.72 -2.25
N ASP A 541 5.33 15.94 -2.31
CA ASP A 541 6.08 16.59 -1.22
C ASP A 541 7.21 15.72 -0.61
N GLY A 542 7.97 15.03 -1.47
CA GLY A 542 9.06 14.13 -1.04
C GLY A 542 8.59 12.83 -0.40
N LYS A 543 7.34 12.46 -0.59
CA LYS A 543 6.72 11.23 -0.06
C LYS A 543 6.32 10.30 -1.21
N PHE A 544 6.54 9.01 -1.02
CA PHE A 544 5.95 7.96 -1.84
C PHE A 544 4.73 7.41 -1.14
N ILE A 545 3.56 7.64 -1.73
CA ILE A 545 2.25 7.28 -1.22
C ILE A 545 1.78 6.01 -1.92
N SER A 546 1.26 5.07 -1.14
CA SER A 546 0.62 3.89 -1.68
C SER A 546 -0.45 3.37 -0.72
N HIS A 547 -1.16 2.35 -1.16
CA HIS A 547 -2.32 1.80 -0.48
C HIS A 547 -2.37 0.27 -0.56
N THR A 548 -3.22 -0.35 0.23
CA THR A 548 -3.27 -1.81 0.38
C THR A 548 -4.62 -2.37 -0.01
N VAL A 549 -4.67 -3.67 -0.31
CA VAL A 549 -5.93 -4.39 -0.60
C VAL A 549 -6.92 -4.37 0.58
N SER A 550 -6.41 -4.14 1.79
CA SER A 550 -7.20 -4.04 3.02
C SER A 550 -7.52 -2.60 3.41
N GLY A 551 -7.44 -1.65 2.47
CA GLY A 551 -7.92 -0.27 2.66
C GLY A 551 -6.98 0.63 3.46
N SER A 552 -5.74 0.20 3.70
CA SER A 552 -4.75 1.04 4.35
C SER A 552 -4.08 1.96 3.35
N VAL A 553 -3.77 3.19 3.75
CA VAL A 553 -2.97 4.16 2.97
C VAL A 553 -1.75 4.54 3.80
N TYR A 554 -0.59 4.69 3.17
CA TYR A 554 0.65 5.02 3.85
C TYR A 554 1.55 5.92 3.01
N ALA A 555 2.43 6.63 3.71
CA ALA A 555 3.51 7.40 3.11
C ALA A 555 4.86 6.88 3.59
N LEU A 556 5.76 6.72 2.63
CA LEU A 556 7.19 6.51 2.87
C LEU A 556 7.95 7.79 2.51
N ASP A 557 9.00 8.10 3.25
CA ASP A 557 9.95 9.13 2.85
C ASP A 557 10.63 8.70 1.55
N ALA A 558 10.61 9.54 0.51
CA ALA A 558 11.15 9.17 -0.80
C ALA A 558 12.68 8.97 -0.77
N ASN A 559 13.39 9.58 0.18
CA ASN A 559 14.85 9.46 0.28
C ASN A 559 15.29 8.24 1.08
N THR A 560 14.57 7.90 2.15
CA THR A 560 14.98 6.84 3.10
C THR A 560 14.08 5.60 3.04
N GLY A 561 12.87 5.72 2.51
CA GLY A 561 11.82 4.70 2.55
C GLY A 561 11.18 4.52 3.93
N GLU A 562 11.54 5.30 4.94
CA GLU A 562 10.95 5.15 6.28
C GLU A 562 9.47 5.56 6.29
N TYR A 563 8.67 4.85 7.09
CA TYR A 563 7.26 5.22 7.28
C TYR A 563 7.14 6.61 7.88
N LEU A 564 6.49 7.51 7.15
CA LEU A 564 6.11 8.84 7.64
C LEU A 564 4.73 8.80 8.29
N TRP A 565 3.81 7.99 7.75
CA TRP A 565 2.53 7.68 8.34
C TRP A 565 1.88 6.47 7.68
N TRP A 566 0.92 5.87 8.37
CA TRP A 566 0.05 4.79 7.88
C TRP A 566 -1.33 5.00 8.47
N ARG A 567 -2.42 4.76 7.73
CA ARG A 567 -3.79 4.94 8.20
C ARG A 567 -4.70 3.85 7.65
N LYS A 568 -5.66 3.39 8.46
CA LYS A 568 -6.66 2.39 8.04
C LYS A 568 -8.07 2.89 8.23
N ILE A 569 -8.72 3.16 7.11
CA ILE A 569 -9.99 3.89 7.06
C ILE A 569 -11.10 3.13 7.85
N GLY A 570 -11.20 1.80 7.69
CA GLY A 570 -12.19 0.95 8.36
C GLY A 570 -11.96 0.60 9.84
N GLN A 571 -10.95 1.17 10.53
CA GLN A 571 -10.64 0.86 11.93
C GLN A 571 -10.77 2.08 12.86
N GLY A 572 -11.91 2.78 12.82
CA GLY A 572 -12.11 3.94 13.69
C GLY A 572 -11.32 5.19 13.28
N ASP A 573 -10.49 5.12 12.23
CA ASP A 573 -9.72 6.29 11.76
C ASP A 573 -10.56 7.22 10.89
N VAL A 574 -11.59 6.69 10.23
CA VAL A 574 -12.55 7.47 9.42
C VAL A 574 -13.98 7.02 9.71
N VAL A 575 -14.23 5.71 9.77
CA VAL A 575 -15.54 5.15 10.11
C VAL A 575 -15.54 4.70 11.57
N GLU A 576 -16.56 5.08 12.35
CA GLU A 576 -16.70 4.61 13.73
C GLU A 576 -16.95 3.09 13.79
N GLY A 577 -16.15 2.39 14.58
CA GLY A 577 -16.20 0.94 14.73
C GLY A 577 -15.23 0.20 13.82
N TYR A 578 -15.13 -1.11 14.04
CA TYR A 578 -14.36 -1.98 13.15
C TYR A 578 -15.25 -2.40 11.98
N VAL A 579 -14.84 -2.03 10.77
CA VAL A 579 -15.41 -2.52 9.52
C VAL A 579 -14.32 -3.29 8.79
N GLU A 580 -14.65 -4.48 8.32
CA GLU A 580 -13.71 -5.25 7.52
C GLU A 580 -13.56 -4.56 6.16
N THR A 581 -12.31 -4.33 5.76
CA THR A 581 -11.97 -3.67 4.51
C THR A 581 -11.20 -4.64 3.64
N GLY A 582 -11.66 -4.79 2.41
CA GLY A 582 -11.13 -5.80 1.51
C GLY A 582 -11.77 -5.71 0.14
N GLY A 583 -10.95 -5.55 -0.89
CA GLY A 583 -11.44 -5.50 -2.26
C GLY A 583 -10.50 -4.75 -3.18
N HIS A 584 -11.04 -4.35 -4.33
CA HIS A 584 -10.40 -3.33 -5.14
C HIS A 584 -10.48 -1.99 -4.41
N ASN A 585 -9.37 -1.27 -4.39
CA ASN A 585 -9.25 0.07 -3.83
C ASN A 585 -8.57 0.91 -4.91
N ALA A 586 -8.63 2.24 -4.83
CA ALA A 586 -7.93 3.11 -5.79
C ALA A 586 -7.44 4.37 -5.10
N LEU A 587 -6.37 4.97 -5.63
CA LEU A 587 -5.77 6.19 -5.10
C LEU A 587 -5.42 7.13 -6.25
N ASP A 588 -5.63 8.43 -6.08
CA ASP A 588 -5.03 9.43 -6.96
C ASP A 588 -4.56 10.61 -6.12
N ILE A 589 -3.54 11.31 -6.61
CA ILE A 589 -2.99 12.52 -5.99
C ILE A 589 -3.24 13.67 -6.95
N ASP A 590 -3.88 14.73 -6.47
CA ASP A 590 -4.06 15.94 -7.27
C ASP A 590 -2.70 16.66 -7.42
N PRO A 591 -2.16 16.78 -8.65
CA PRO A 591 -0.87 17.44 -8.87
C PRO A 591 -0.91 18.94 -8.56
N VAL A 592 -2.10 19.54 -8.38
CA VAL A 592 -2.25 20.97 -8.07
C VAL A 592 -2.28 21.23 -6.56
N SER A 593 -3.08 20.47 -5.82
CA SER A 593 -3.27 20.70 -4.38
C SER A 593 -2.46 19.75 -3.48
N GLY A 594 -1.94 18.65 -4.02
CA GLY A 594 -1.34 17.57 -3.25
C GLY A 594 -2.35 16.72 -2.48
N LEU A 595 -3.66 16.99 -2.61
CA LEU A 595 -4.68 16.16 -1.95
C LEU A 595 -4.68 14.74 -2.51
N ILE A 596 -4.79 13.78 -1.60
CA ILE A 596 -4.89 12.36 -1.90
C ILE A 596 -6.37 11.99 -1.87
N ALA A 597 -6.89 11.40 -2.94
CA ALA A 597 -8.19 10.74 -2.96
C ALA A 597 -7.99 9.23 -2.89
N HIS A 598 -8.80 8.56 -2.07
CA HIS A 598 -8.79 7.11 -1.95
C HIS A 598 -10.21 6.57 -2.00
N THR A 599 -10.46 5.55 -2.82
CA THR A 599 -11.66 4.72 -2.72
C THR A 599 -11.32 3.42 -2.03
N GLU A 600 -12.16 3.00 -1.09
CA GLU A 600 -12.04 1.67 -0.50
C GLU A 600 -13.37 0.93 -0.48
N THR A 601 -13.29 -0.40 -0.44
CA THR A 601 -14.43 -1.27 -0.20
C THR A 601 -14.61 -1.57 1.29
N LEU A 602 -15.81 -1.31 1.81
CA LEU A 602 -16.24 -1.62 3.17
C LEU A 602 -17.17 -2.85 3.18
N ASP A 603 -16.79 -3.90 3.90
CA ASP A 603 -17.62 -5.09 4.13
C ASP A 603 -18.41 -4.92 5.44
N ALA A 604 -19.58 -4.29 5.35
CA ALA A 604 -20.51 -4.21 6.48
C ALA A 604 -21.27 -5.53 6.60
N ARG A 605 -21.34 -6.11 7.81
CA ARG A 605 -22.17 -7.30 8.10
C ARG A 605 -23.67 -7.14 7.77
N ASP A 606 -24.11 -5.93 7.41
CA ASP A 606 -25.48 -5.56 7.04
C ASP A 606 -25.56 -4.73 5.71
N GLY A 607 -24.75 -5.10 4.70
CA GLY A 607 -24.86 -4.61 3.31
C GLY A 607 -23.76 -3.62 2.91
N GLY A 608 -22.63 -4.14 2.41
CA GLY A 608 -21.39 -3.41 2.16
C GLY A 608 -21.49 -2.22 1.20
N GLY A 609 -20.34 -1.59 0.95
CA GLY A 609 -20.28 -0.40 0.12
C GLY A 609 -18.86 0.12 -0.05
N SER A 610 -18.75 1.44 -0.20
CA SER A 610 -17.46 2.10 -0.41
C SER A 610 -17.37 3.45 0.26
N MET A 611 -16.16 3.80 0.65
CA MET A 611 -15.82 5.17 1.03
C MET A 611 -15.05 5.83 -0.10
N VAL A 612 -15.34 7.10 -0.34
CA VAL A 612 -14.44 8.03 -1.01
C VAL A 612 -13.88 8.94 0.07
N THR A 613 -12.57 8.95 0.26
CA THR A 613 -11.89 9.71 1.33
C THR A 613 -10.85 10.63 0.73
N LEU A 614 -10.83 11.89 1.18
CA LEU A 614 -9.78 12.86 0.88
C LEU A 614 -8.84 13.04 2.06
N MET A 615 -7.55 13.06 1.76
CA MET A 615 -6.47 13.18 2.74
C MET A 615 -5.43 14.22 2.30
N THR A 616 -4.77 14.85 3.27
CA THR A 616 -3.56 15.64 3.03
C THR A 616 -2.35 14.73 2.82
N PRO A 617 -1.24 15.22 2.23
CA PRO A 617 0.03 14.48 2.13
C PRO A 617 0.58 13.96 3.47
N ASP A 618 0.16 14.54 4.59
CA ASP A 618 0.60 14.15 5.95
C ASP A 618 -0.42 13.21 6.64
N GLY A 619 -1.39 12.70 5.89
CA GLY A 619 -2.32 11.67 6.32
C GLY A 619 -3.53 12.18 7.10
N ALA A 620 -3.73 13.51 7.23
CA ALA A 620 -4.93 14.08 7.83
C ALA A 620 -6.14 13.92 6.91
N VAL A 621 -7.31 13.57 7.44
CA VAL A 621 -8.53 13.37 6.64
C VAL A 621 -9.31 14.67 6.60
N VAL A 622 -9.59 15.16 5.39
CA VAL A 622 -10.27 16.44 5.16
C VAL A 622 -11.74 16.24 4.79
N ALA A 623 -12.09 15.12 4.15
CA ALA A 623 -13.46 14.78 3.78
C ALA A 623 -13.62 13.28 3.57
N SER A 624 -14.82 12.75 3.76
CA SER A 624 -15.15 11.35 3.46
C SER A 624 -16.64 11.17 3.20
N GLU A 625 -17.01 10.34 2.23
CA GLU A 625 -18.41 10.04 1.92
C GLU A 625 -18.62 8.54 1.65
N TYR A 626 -19.71 7.99 2.21
CA TYR A 626 -20.08 6.58 2.06
C TYR A 626 -21.09 6.37 0.93
N PHE A 627 -20.90 5.31 0.15
CA PHE A 627 -21.79 4.89 -0.92
C PHE A 627 -22.13 3.40 -0.77
N PRO A 628 -23.41 3.01 -0.69
CA PRO A 628 -23.79 1.60 -0.69
C PRO A 628 -23.58 0.97 -2.08
N ASP A 629 -23.28 -0.33 -2.13
CA ASP A 629 -23.32 -1.08 -3.39
C ASP A 629 -24.79 -1.41 -3.73
N LEU A 630 -25.29 -0.83 -4.82
CA LEU A 630 -26.71 -0.95 -5.16
C LEU A 630 -27.09 -2.39 -5.56
N ARG A 631 -26.16 -3.18 -6.10
CA ARG A 631 -26.42 -4.59 -6.45
C ARG A 631 -26.72 -5.42 -5.22
N GLU A 632 -25.99 -5.20 -4.13
CA GLU A 632 -26.25 -5.88 -2.86
C GLU A 632 -27.62 -5.49 -2.29
N SER A 633 -27.98 -4.21 -2.40
CA SER A 633 -29.32 -3.73 -1.99
C SER A 633 -30.46 -4.36 -2.82
N ASP A 634 -30.16 -4.77 -4.05
CA ASP A 634 -31.06 -5.50 -4.95
C ASP A 634 -31.03 -7.02 -4.72
N GLY A 635 -30.19 -7.51 -3.80
CA GLY A 635 -30.06 -8.93 -3.44
C GLY A 635 -29.15 -9.75 -4.36
N GLU A 636 -28.30 -9.10 -5.15
CA GLU A 636 -27.29 -9.76 -5.98
C GLU A 636 -26.07 -10.17 -5.14
N GLU A 637 -25.53 -11.35 -5.44
CA GLU A 637 -24.26 -11.80 -4.85
C GLU A 637 -23.10 -11.16 -5.62
N VAL A 638 -22.38 -10.24 -4.96
CA VAL A 638 -21.25 -9.51 -5.56
C VAL A 638 -19.94 -10.10 -5.03
N GLY A 639 -19.09 -10.58 -5.94
CA GLY A 639 -17.74 -11.02 -5.58
C GLY A 639 -16.86 -9.85 -5.15
N HIS A 640 -15.94 -10.09 -4.20
CA HIS A 640 -14.98 -9.09 -3.69
C HIS A 640 -14.19 -8.35 -4.79
N ALA A 641 -13.98 -9.00 -5.93
CA ALA A 641 -13.22 -8.51 -7.07
C ALA A 641 -13.87 -7.34 -7.83
N GLN A 642 -15.18 -7.13 -7.68
CA GLN A 642 -15.95 -6.08 -8.35
C GLN A 642 -16.80 -5.28 -7.38
N ARG A 643 -16.64 -5.52 -6.08
CA ARG A 643 -17.37 -4.79 -5.06
C ARG A 643 -16.76 -3.39 -4.94
N GLY A 644 -17.62 -2.40 -4.83
CA GLY A 644 -17.22 -1.06 -4.41
C GLY A 644 -16.52 -0.17 -5.44
N GLY A 645 -15.75 0.80 -4.93
CA GLY A 645 -15.05 1.83 -5.69
C GLY A 645 -13.79 1.27 -6.34
N MET A 646 -13.72 1.38 -7.67
CA MET A 646 -12.72 0.71 -8.50
C MET A 646 -11.63 1.65 -8.99
N ALA A 647 -11.97 2.92 -9.24
CA ALA A 647 -10.98 3.93 -9.59
C ALA A 647 -11.45 5.33 -9.15
N VAL A 648 -10.48 6.20 -8.91
CA VAL A 648 -10.68 7.60 -8.55
C VAL A 648 -9.68 8.46 -9.31
N SER A 649 -10.08 9.66 -9.75
CA SER A 649 -9.15 10.57 -10.41
C SER A 649 -9.54 12.05 -10.29
N PHE A 650 -8.55 12.90 -10.05
CA PHE A 650 -8.67 14.35 -10.12
C PHE A 650 -8.50 14.86 -11.54
N ASN A 651 -9.16 15.99 -11.86
CA ASN A 651 -8.96 16.67 -13.15
C ASN A 651 -8.09 17.93 -13.07
N GLY A 652 -7.44 18.18 -11.93
CA GLY A 652 -6.62 19.37 -11.66
C GLY A 652 -7.39 20.70 -11.68
N ARG A 653 -8.72 20.67 -11.71
CA ARG A 653 -9.60 21.85 -11.84
C ARG A 653 -10.78 21.78 -10.86
N GLY A 654 -10.50 21.29 -9.66
CA GLY A 654 -11.45 21.23 -8.55
C GLY A 654 -12.58 20.23 -8.74
N HIS A 655 -12.39 19.18 -9.55
CA HIS A 655 -13.32 18.05 -9.59
C HIS A 655 -12.58 16.72 -9.44
N LEU A 656 -13.29 15.77 -8.84
CA LEU A 656 -12.87 14.39 -8.64
C LEU A 656 -13.94 13.47 -9.22
N ALA A 657 -13.56 12.43 -9.94
CA ALA A 657 -14.47 11.36 -10.34
C ALA A 657 -14.11 10.06 -9.63
N ALA A 658 -15.10 9.30 -9.19
CA ALA A 658 -14.98 7.93 -8.73
C ALA A 658 -15.90 7.02 -9.54
N VAL A 659 -15.40 5.84 -9.90
CA VAL A 659 -16.17 4.83 -10.65
C VAL A 659 -16.21 3.51 -9.88
N PHE A 660 -17.29 2.76 -10.06
CA PHE A 660 -17.63 1.63 -9.21
C PHE A 660 -17.94 0.38 -10.04
N GLY A 661 -17.77 -0.78 -9.42
CA GLY A 661 -17.99 -2.06 -10.08
C GLY A 661 -19.47 -2.34 -10.45
N ASP A 662 -20.42 -1.58 -9.89
CA ASP A 662 -21.85 -1.64 -10.22
C ASP A 662 -22.26 -0.77 -11.44
N GLY A 663 -21.27 -0.17 -12.11
CA GLY A 663 -21.45 0.73 -13.25
C GLY A 663 -21.79 2.17 -12.86
N MET A 664 -21.69 2.54 -11.58
CA MET A 664 -21.87 3.92 -11.15
C MET A 664 -20.63 4.77 -11.48
N VAL A 665 -20.88 6.00 -11.88
CA VAL A 665 -19.89 7.10 -11.85
C VAL A 665 -20.42 8.19 -10.93
N ARG A 666 -19.53 8.74 -10.11
CA ARG A 666 -19.82 9.84 -9.18
C ARG A 666 -18.79 10.94 -9.38
N VAL A 667 -19.24 12.17 -9.50
CA VAL A 667 -18.38 13.34 -9.70
C VAL A 667 -18.61 14.33 -8.58
N PHE A 668 -17.52 14.76 -7.97
CA PHE A 668 -17.47 15.70 -6.86
C PHE A 668 -16.84 17.01 -7.32
N ARG A 669 -17.31 18.11 -6.75
CA ARG A 669 -16.60 19.38 -6.74
C ARG A 669 -15.83 19.51 -5.43
N ILE A 670 -14.58 19.92 -5.53
CA ILE A 670 -13.67 20.15 -4.41
C ILE A 670 -13.40 21.66 -4.31
N SER A 671 -13.62 22.27 -3.15
CA SER A 671 -13.40 23.71 -2.93
C SER A 671 -12.97 24.10 -1.53
#